data_AF-A0A2D5A8G0-F1
#
_entry.id   AF-A0A2D5A8G0-F1
#
_cell.length_a   1.000
_cell.length_b   1.000
_cell.length_c   1.000
_cell.angle_alpha   90.00
_cell.angle_beta   90.00
_cell.angle_gamma   90.00
#
_symmetry.space_group_name_H-M   'P 1'
#
loop_
_entity.id
_entity.type
_entity.pdbx_description
1 polymer ?
#
loop_
_entity_poly.entity_id
_entity_poly.type
_entity_poly.pdbx_seq_one_letter_code
_entity_poly.pdbx_strand_id
1 'polypeptide(L)'
;MNDIFRRLPVVLPAVLAPALWTVTVSAETLTVCASGCDYTSINAAIGAARDGDVIQLAAETYFEGEQIDTLGKAIMLRGVLDKAGEPASVLDGAGMHRVLICRSGESDTTIFENLRVQHGYGLPWSVPSDRGGGMYNVEASPTLLRCTFHGNLALDGGGLFNEGSSPALTDCAFTANSATSGLAPPGGGGMYNHLSSSPTLTGCAFTNNSAELGGGMHNHVSSSPTLTGCTFAGNSADLGGGMYNLGFSSPTLTGCTFTGNSAALDGGGMCNLQGGSALADCVFVENAAVRSGGGMYNEAFSLNQIGSTFTSNAAQSGGGMYGRESEITQENCSFTANSASGSGGGIYNDESSLNQADCTYSGNVAFYAGGGLHNTRSSPTLTNCTFTSNSADSFGGGMSTNGTVSNPVLTDCRFIKNTATFGGGMHATEGELSLTDCAFTDNEASGGGGMHTTEGESNLIDCAFTGNAATRGGGMFNTNASSPVLTGCTFTDNSSRWDGGGMYSAYGSQPPLVDCIFCGNLPDQIEGGWLSMGGNCLSPSCEDQDGNGRPDGCDRGDSEVLHVPSAYDTVQAAVDAAGYGDVVVVEAGTYRPGATINPRGKPITIRGAVDRFGEPATILDGGDQIRVLTCETGETESTVFENLVIRNGRDLYGGGMFNHQSSPMVVNCMFRNNSAVAGGGMANAQSNPTLADCTFTANSARNGGGMRNFESSPALSDCTFTNNVADYGGGMNNQTFSSPALAGCTFAGNVAEYGGGMVNLESGSPFLVDCEFSANFAKFAGGGMYNNTLDHSPTLSGCAFSENSSSSGGGVFNAFCRPSFVECEFNANAAFRGGGMFNMDLAGPSLEVCVFRNNSAAGDGGGIYAMGSYPTIADGVFDGNSAAGDGGGICLASSGEVSFVDCVLERNSAGGRGGGLLSKGGALSLTLAECVFSQNHAELGGGGFCLDDSADTTLVMEGCVFTECCQLLPIDLGDVSNENDLGWPCVDCVGDVTCDGEVDGEDLGRLMTGWGTTLERFDLNGDGVVDPADLAPLLVSWGPCR
;
A
#
# COMPACT_ATOMS: atom_id res chain seq x y z
N MET A 1 30.45 -36.62 -17.27
CA MET A 1 30.09 -36.93 -18.67
C MET A 1 31.37 -36.85 -19.50
N ASN A 2 31.56 -37.81 -20.41
CA ASN A 2 32.83 -38.28 -20.99
C ASN A 2 33.56 -37.33 -21.96
N ASP A 3 34.89 -37.48 -21.94
CA ASP A 3 35.91 -37.52 -23.02
C ASP A 3 36.05 -36.43 -24.09
N ILE A 4 37.32 -36.28 -24.50
CA ILE A 4 37.93 -35.63 -25.70
C ILE A 4 38.78 -34.39 -25.29
N PHE A 5 40.13 -34.33 -25.36
CA PHE A 5 41.14 -34.85 -26.30
C PHE A 5 42.50 -35.17 -25.62
N ARG A 6 43.16 -36.24 -26.09
CA ARG A 6 44.59 -36.55 -25.87
C ARG A 6 45.46 -36.06 -27.06
N ARG A 7 46.74 -35.81 -26.75
CA ARG A 7 48.00 -36.12 -27.49
C ARG A 7 48.84 -34.93 -27.98
N LEU A 8 50.02 -34.77 -27.38
CA LEU A 8 51.33 -34.73 -28.06
C LEU A 8 52.44 -35.16 -27.07
N PRO A 9 53.45 -35.96 -27.48
CA PRO A 9 54.42 -36.59 -26.59
C PRO A 9 55.73 -35.79 -26.49
N VAL A 10 56.31 -35.69 -25.28
CA VAL A 10 57.67 -35.20 -25.08
C VAL A 10 58.64 -36.39 -25.16
N VAL A 11 59.64 -36.24 -26.02
CA VAL A 11 60.74 -37.18 -26.29
C VAL A 11 61.73 -37.16 -25.12
N LEU A 12 61.98 -38.31 -24.50
CA LEU A 12 63.17 -38.55 -23.67
C LEU A 12 64.42 -38.64 -24.57
N PRO A 13 65.57 -38.14 -24.11
CA PRO A 13 66.84 -38.82 -24.31
C PRO A 13 67.34 -39.36 -22.97
N ALA A 14 67.62 -40.66 -22.95
CA ALA A 14 68.42 -41.29 -21.92
C ALA A 14 69.84 -40.70 -21.95
N VAL A 15 70.32 -40.21 -20.82
CA VAL A 15 71.75 -39.98 -20.56
C VAL A 15 72.14 -40.76 -19.33
N LEU A 16 73.26 -41.45 -19.45
CA LEU A 16 73.83 -42.41 -18.51
C LEU A 16 73.90 -41.88 -17.08
N ALA A 17 73.44 -42.71 -16.14
CA ALA A 17 73.82 -42.61 -14.75
C ALA A 17 75.32 -42.92 -14.60
N PRO A 18 76.13 -42.07 -13.95
CA PRO A 18 77.28 -42.55 -13.20
C PRO A 18 76.76 -43.05 -11.85
N ALA A 19 77.27 -44.21 -11.43
CA ALA A 19 77.13 -44.70 -10.07
C ALA A 19 77.74 -43.67 -9.11
N LEU A 20 76.90 -42.79 -8.53
CA LEU A 20 77.27 -42.06 -7.33
C LEU A 20 77.02 -42.98 -6.15
N TRP A 21 78.10 -43.24 -5.44
CA TRP A 21 78.08 -43.79 -4.10
C TRP A 21 77.05 -43.02 -3.27
N THR A 22 76.02 -43.70 -2.80
CA THR A 22 75.17 -43.17 -1.73
C THR A 22 76.02 -43.11 -0.48
N VAL A 23 76.71 -41.99 -0.27
CA VAL A 23 77.04 -41.58 1.09
C VAL A 23 75.71 -41.23 1.72
N THR A 24 75.14 -42.17 2.48
CA THR A 24 74.17 -41.83 3.51
C THR A 24 74.91 -40.95 4.50
N VAL A 25 74.87 -39.63 4.29
CA VAL A 25 75.23 -38.67 5.33
C VAL A 25 74.16 -38.84 6.39
N SER A 26 74.53 -39.40 7.53
CA SER A 26 73.66 -39.42 8.70
C SER A 26 73.38 -37.98 9.07
N ALA A 27 72.11 -37.63 9.31
CA ALA A 27 71.75 -36.41 10.01
C ALA A 27 72.58 -36.32 11.30
N GLU A 28 73.32 -35.23 11.49
CA GLU A 28 74.09 -34.94 12.69
C GLU A 28 73.30 -34.00 13.60
N THR A 29 73.61 -34.02 14.91
CA THR A 29 73.06 -33.06 15.87
C THR A 29 74.17 -32.13 16.32
N LEU A 30 74.05 -30.84 15.98
CA LEU A 30 74.96 -29.77 16.39
C LEU A 30 74.39 -29.06 17.61
N THR A 31 75.14 -28.97 18.70
CA THR A 31 74.69 -28.35 19.95
C THR A 31 75.10 -26.88 20.06
N VAL A 32 74.22 -26.01 20.58
CA VAL A 32 74.50 -24.59 20.80
C VAL A 32 74.21 -24.16 22.24
N CYS A 33 75.21 -23.63 22.95
CA CYS A 33 75.08 -23.06 24.29
C CYS A 33 76.23 -22.12 24.65
N ALA A 34 76.12 -21.40 25.77
CA ALA A 34 77.11 -20.41 26.22
C ALA A 34 78.52 -20.99 26.42
N SER A 35 78.64 -22.26 26.83
CA SER A 35 79.94 -22.95 26.95
C SER A 35 79.80 -24.47 26.97
N GLY A 36 80.69 -25.17 26.27
CA GLY A 36 80.77 -26.65 26.31
C GLY A 36 79.98 -27.38 25.23
N CYS A 37 79.27 -26.67 24.36
CA CYS A 37 78.62 -27.18 23.15
C CYS A 37 79.51 -27.03 21.90
N ASP A 38 79.08 -27.59 20.78
CA ASP A 38 79.79 -27.53 19.50
C ASP A 38 79.93 -26.08 18.98
N TYR A 39 78.92 -25.25 19.22
CA TYR A 39 78.88 -23.83 18.84
C TYR A 39 78.36 -22.95 19.98
N THR A 40 78.74 -21.67 19.97
CA THR A 40 78.18 -20.62 20.86
C THR A 40 77.25 -19.66 20.13
N SER A 41 77.13 -19.78 18.79
CA SER A 41 76.26 -18.98 17.94
C SER A 41 75.42 -19.91 17.06
N ILE A 42 74.14 -19.56 16.93
CA ILE A 42 73.17 -20.26 16.09
C ILE A 42 73.55 -20.09 14.62
N ASN A 43 73.90 -18.87 14.20
CA ASN A 43 74.35 -18.59 12.83
C ASN A 43 75.60 -19.40 12.45
N ALA A 44 76.54 -19.57 13.39
CA ALA A 44 77.72 -20.41 13.17
C ALA A 44 77.36 -21.90 13.01
N ALA A 45 76.43 -22.41 13.82
CA ALA A 45 75.92 -23.78 13.70
C ALA A 45 75.17 -23.99 12.38
N ILE A 46 74.31 -23.06 11.97
CA ILE A 46 73.61 -23.10 10.68
C ILE A 46 74.61 -23.12 9.53
N GLY A 47 75.67 -22.31 9.59
CA GLY A 47 76.73 -22.30 8.58
C GLY A 47 77.37 -23.66 8.37
N ALA A 48 77.60 -24.41 9.45
CA ALA A 48 78.22 -25.74 9.43
C ALA A 48 77.24 -26.89 9.10
N ALA A 49 75.96 -26.72 9.41
CA ALA A 49 74.92 -27.73 9.19
C ALA A 49 74.74 -28.08 7.71
N ARG A 50 74.34 -29.32 7.45
CA ARG A 50 73.90 -29.85 6.16
C ARG A 50 72.41 -30.17 6.20
N ASP A 51 71.81 -30.36 5.04
CA ASP A 51 70.43 -30.82 4.95
C ASP A 51 70.23 -32.12 5.72
N GLY A 52 69.19 -32.17 6.54
CA GLY A 52 68.86 -33.25 7.47
C GLY A 52 69.35 -33.06 8.90
N ASP A 53 70.29 -32.14 9.15
CA ASP A 53 70.88 -31.94 10.49
C ASP A 53 69.90 -31.28 11.47
N VAL A 54 70.11 -31.56 12.76
CA VAL A 54 69.41 -30.94 13.88
C VAL A 54 70.35 -29.98 14.61
N ILE A 55 69.95 -28.73 14.79
CA ILE A 55 70.63 -27.76 15.63
C ILE A 55 69.87 -27.71 16.97
N GLN A 56 70.48 -28.27 18.01
CA GLN A 56 69.90 -28.38 19.35
C GLN A 56 70.36 -27.23 20.24
N LEU A 57 69.41 -26.38 20.66
CA LEU A 57 69.66 -25.26 21.57
C LEU A 57 69.46 -25.68 23.04
N ALA A 58 70.22 -25.07 23.94
CA ALA A 58 70.03 -25.13 25.38
C ALA A 58 68.95 -24.14 25.87
N ALA A 59 68.56 -24.25 27.15
CA ALA A 59 67.60 -23.36 27.80
C ALA A 59 68.26 -22.01 28.16
N GLU A 60 68.54 -21.21 27.14
CA GLU A 60 69.27 -19.94 27.25
C GLU A 60 68.60 -18.86 26.40
N THR A 61 69.01 -17.60 26.60
CA THR A 61 68.66 -16.48 25.72
C THR A 61 69.82 -16.16 24.79
N TYR A 62 69.55 -16.21 23.50
CA TYR A 62 70.51 -16.00 22.43
C TYR A 62 70.31 -14.61 21.82
N PHE A 63 71.38 -13.81 21.87
CA PHE A 63 71.47 -12.50 21.25
C PHE A 63 72.44 -12.59 20.06
N GLU A 64 71.92 -12.90 18.89
CA GLU A 64 72.71 -12.88 17.66
C GLU A 64 72.91 -11.41 17.23
N GLY A 65 74.11 -11.07 16.75
CA GLY A 65 74.39 -9.71 16.28
C GLY A 65 73.77 -9.38 14.92
N GLU A 66 73.19 -10.40 14.26
CA GLU A 66 72.56 -10.34 12.94
C GLU A 66 71.33 -11.26 12.93
N GLN A 67 70.46 -11.10 11.94
CA GLN A 67 69.26 -11.95 11.75
C GLN A 67 69.66 -13.42 11.57
N ILE A 68 68.85 -14.35 12.08
CA ILE A 68 69.04 -15.79 11.89
C ILE A 68 68.43 -16.20 10.54
N ASP A 69 69.28 -16.59 9.59
CA ASP A 69 68.91 -17.02 8.22
C ASP A 69 69.26 -18.50 8.05
N THR A 70 68.30 -19.34 7.68
CA THR A 70 68.48 -20.79 7.47
C THR A 70 69.16 -21.14 6.15
N LEU A 71 69.38 -20.15 5.27
CA LEU A 71 70.11 -20.29 4.01
C LEU A 71 69.52 -21.34 3.05
N GLY A 72 68.21 -21.58 3.11
CA GLY A 72 67.50 -22.56 2.27
C GLY A 72 67.75 -24.02 2.66
N LYS A 73 68.40 -24.28 3.79
CA LYS A 73 68.75 -25.64 4.24
C LYS A 73 67.55 -26.36 4.83
N ALA A 74 67.45 -27.66 4.54
CA ALA A 74 66.46 -28.56 5.14
C ALA A 74 66.91 -29.02 6.53
N ILE A 75 67.00 -28.10 7.49
CA ILE A 75 67.49 -28.33 8.86
C ILE A 75 66.37 -28.20 9.90
N MET A 76 66.57 -28.79 11.07
CA MET A 76 65.72 -28.59 12.24
C MET A 76 66.42 -27.75 13.30
N LEU A 77 65.91 -26.55 13.57
CA LEU A 77 66.32 -25.73 14.72
C LEU A 77 65.41 -26.07 15.91
N ARG A 78 65.95 -26.79 16.90
CA ARG A 78 65.19 -27.34 18.03
C ARG A 78 65.63 -26.72 19.36
N GLY A 79 64.71 -26.09 20.04
CA GLY A 79 64.87 -25.64 21.42
C GLY A 79 64.45 -26.69 22.46
N VAL A 80 64.57 -26.31 23.73
CA VAL A 80 64.12 -27.11 24.87
C VAL A 80 62.91 -26.47 25.55
N LEU A 81 62.09 -27.30 26.17
CA LEU A 81 60.95 -26.86 26.97
C LEU A 81 61.34 -26.72 28.44
N ASP A 82 60.71 -25.78 29.14
CA ASP A 82 60.80 -25.68 30.59
C ASP A 82 59.88 -26.71 31.30
N LYS A 83 59.76 -26.60 32.63
CA LYS A 83 58.91 -27.50 33.43
C LYS A 83 57.41 -27.29 33.21
N ALA A 84 57.01 -26.12 32.73
CA ALA A 84 55.63 -25.82 32.38
C ALA A 84 55.28 -26.29 30.95
N GLY A 85 56.28 -26.71 30.17
CA GLY A 85 56.10 -27.11 28.77
C GLY A 85 56.25 -25.96 27.80
N GLU A 86 56.75 -24.80 28.24
CA GLU A 86 56.94 -23.60 27.42
C GLU A 86 58.35 -23.57 26.80
N PRO A 87 58.54 -23.01 25.59
CA PRO A 87 59.85 -22.84 24.99
C PRO A 87 60.83 -22.02 25.87
N ALA A 88 61.91 -22.67 26.30
CA ALA A 88 62.95 -22.08 27.15
C ALA A 88 64.20 -21.62 26.37
N SER A 89 64.33 -22.04 25.11
CA SER A 89 65.34 -21.52 24.19
C SER A 89 64.80 -20.24 23.55
N VAL A 90 65.37 -19.10 23.95
CA VAL A 90 64.87 -17.76 23.57
C VAL A 90 65.79 -17.13 22.52
N LEU A 91 65.23 -16.83 21.36
CA LEU A 91 65.83 -16.05 20.28
C LEU A 91 65.37 -14.59 20.46
N ASP A 92 66.26 -13.71 20.91
CA ASP A 92 65.90 -12.35 21.30
C ASP A 92 66.55 -11.32 20.36
N GLY A 93 65.73 -10.53 19.67
CA GLY A 93 66.18 -9.46 18.77
C GLY A 93 66.61 -8.17 19.47
N ALA A 94 66.46 -8.09 20.80
CA ALA A 94 66.82 -6.97 21.67
C ALA A 94 66.25 -5.60 21.26
N GLY A 95 65.18 -5.57 20.46
CA GLY A 95 64.61 -4.35 19.88
C GLY A 95 65.46 -3.74 18.76
N MET A 96 66.45 -4.47 18.23
CA MET A 96 67.46 -3.95 17.30
C MET A 96 67.23 -4.37 15.85
N HIS A 97 66.74 -5.60 15.63
CA HIS A 97 66.47 -6.14 14.29
C HIS A 97 65.40 -7.24 14.35
N ARG A 98 64.95 -7.67 13.17
CA ARG A 98 64.16 -8.90 12.99
C ARG A 98 64.91 -10.12 13.51
N VAL A 99 64.23 -11.08 14.15
CA VAL A 99 64.90 -12.27 14.70
C VAL A 99 65.22 -13.34 13.65
N LEU A 100 64.20 -13.81 12.91
CA LEU A 100 64.32 -14.90 11.92
C LEU A 100 64.01 -14.42 10.50
N ILE A 101 64.70 -14.97 9.50
CA ILE A 101 64.37 -14.76 8.08
C ILE A 101 64.49 -16.07 7.28
N CYS A 102 63.48 -16.35 6.45
CA CYS A 102 63.51 -17.41 5.43
C CYS A 102 63.20 -16.78 4.07
N ARG A 103 64.15 -16.89 3.13
CA ARG A 103 64.10 -16.19 1.82
C ARG A 103 64.87 -16.91 0.71
N SER A 104 65.31 -18.14 0.97
CA SER A 104 66.24 -18.88 0.13
C SER A 104 65.61 -20.19 -0.37
N GLY A 105 64.28 -20.26 -0.42
CA GLY A 105 63.51 -21.43 -0.85
C GLY A 105 63.32 -22.49 0.25
N GLU A 106 63.35 -22.10 1.52
CA GLU A 106 63.00 -22.98 2.62
C GLU A 106 61.63 -23.63 2.39
N SER A 107 61.55 -24.94 2.63
CA SER A 107 60.33 -25.75 2.46
C SER A 107 59.84 -26.28 3.80
N ASP A 108 58.80 -27.12 3.77
CA ASP A 108 58.27 -27.82 4.95
C ASP A 108 59.30 -28.67 5.70
N THR A 109 60.42 -28.99 5.06
CA THR A 109 61.58 -29.68 5.65
C THR A 109 62.51 -28.80 6.48
N THR A 110 62.39 -27.47 6.39
CA THR A 110 63.04 -26.54 7.33
C THR A 110 62.13 -26.38 8.54
N ILE A 111 62.54 -26.91 9.70
CA ILE A 111 61.69 -27.05 10.88
C ILE A 111 62.21 -26.18 12.03
N PHE A 112 61.32 -25.40 12.63
CA PHE A 112 61.55 -24.68 13.88
C PHE A 112 60.69 -25.34 14.97
N GLU A 113 61.32 -25.81 16.06
CA GLU A 113 60.63 -26.57 17.10
C GLU A 113 60.99 -26.07 18.50
N ASN A 114 59.99 -25.82 19.35
CA ASN A 114 60.16 -25.44 20.77
C ASN A 114 61.01 -24.16 20.96
N LEU A 115 60.74 -23.10 20.18
CA LEU A 115 61.51 -21.85 20.22
C LEU A 115 60.65 -20.68 20.68
N ARG A 116 61.23 -19.77 21.48
CA ARG A 116 60.64 -18.47 21.80
C ARG A 116 61.35 -17.37 21.02
N VAL A 117 60.64 -16.70 20.13
CA VAL A 117 61.11 -15.58 19.30
C VAL A 117 60.55 -14.29 19.87
N GLN A 118 61.40 -13.40 20.37
CA GLN A 118 60.91 -12.21 21.08
C GLN A 118 61.73 -10.94 20.84
N HIS A 119 61.08 -9.81 21.14
CA HIS A 119 61.65 -8.46 21.04
C HIS A 119 62.32 -8.17 19.69
N GLY A 120 61.84 -8.81 18.62
CA GLY A 120 62.23 -8.48 17.26
C GLY A 120 61.69 -7.12 16.85
N TYR A 121 62.47 -6.39 16.07
CA TYR A 121 62.14 -5.03 15.64
C TYR A 121 62.35 -4.85 14.14
N GLY A 122 61.26 -4.56 13.42
CA GLY A 122 61.23 -4.36 11.97
C GLY A 122 61.17 -2.89 11.54
N LEU A 123 61.97 -1.99 12.10
CA LEU A 123 62.12 -0.58 11.64
C LEU A 123 63.63 -0.20 11.78
N PRO A 124 64.31 0.54 10.84
CA PRO A 124 63.99 1.95 10.56
C PRO A 124 64.34 2.52 9.15
N TRP A 125 63.43 3.35 8.62
CA TRP A 125 63.66 4.61 7.84
C TRP A 125 64.59 4.64 6.60
N SER A 126 65.13 3.54 6.08
CA SER A 126 65.94 3.62 4.84
C SER A 126 66.09 2.38 3.95
N VAL A 127 65.35 1.29 4.15
CA VAL A 127 65.35 0.14 3.22
C VAL A 127 63.99 -0.58 3.16
N PRO A 128 63.63 -1.27 2.06
CA PRO A 128 62.24 -1.65 1.74
C PRO A 128 61.60 -2.79 2.55
N SER A 129 62.13 -3.21 3.71
CA SER A 129 61.58 -4.39 4.41
C SER A 129 61.44 -4.21 5.92
N ASP A 130 60.51 -3.34 6.32
CA ASP A 130 60.11 -3.07 7.71
C ASP A 130 59.06 -4.09 8.26
N ARG A 131 59.11 -5.33 7.78
CA ARG A 131 58.06 -6.37 7.99
C ARG A 131 58.55 -7.52 8.87
N GLY A 132 57.67 -8.27 9.54
CA GLY A 132 58.01 -9.52 10.21
C GLY A 132 58.97 -9.31 11.38
N GLY A 133 58.50 -8.75 12.50
CA GLY A 133 59.37 -8.39 13.64
C GLY A 133 60.03 -9.63 14.24
N GLY A 134 59.25 -10.67 14.52
CA GLY A 134 59.78 -11.97 14.92
C GLY A 134 60.37 -12.74 13.74
N MET A 135 59.58 -12.95 12.68
CA MET A 135 60.00 -13.74 11.51
C MET A 135 59.43 -13.17 10.20
N TYR A 136 60.22 -13.26 9.13
CA TYR A 136 59.81 -12.89 7.76
C TYR A 136 60.10 -14.02 6.78
N ASN A 137 59.05 -14.50 6.12
CA ASN A 137 59.08 -15.52 5.09
C ASN A 137 58.80 -14.90 3.73
N VAL A 138 59.68 -15.14 2.75
CA VAL A 138 59.53 -14.69 1.36
C VAL A 138 59.78 -15.87 0.44
N GLU A 139 58.74 -16.26 -0.31
CA GLU A 139 58.78 -17.45 -1.18
C GLU A 139 59.32 -18.70 -0.46
N ALA A 140 58.99 -18.82 0.83
CA ALA A 140 59.56 -19.80 1.75
C ALA A 140 58.48 -20.31 2.73
N SER A 141 58.30 -21.63 2.84
CA SER A 141 57.19 -22.24 3.60
C SER A 141 57.70 -23.22 4.66
N PRO A 142 58.40 -22.75 5.71
CA PRO A 142 58.91 -23.61 6.78
C PRO A 142 57.80 -24.22 7.64
N THR A 143 58.15 -25.24 8.43
CA THR A 143 57.28 -25.85 9.45
C THR A 143 57.64 -25.32 10.84
N LEU A 144 56.66 -24.85 11.60
CA LEU A 144 56.82 -24.36 12.97
C LEU A 144 56.01 -25.21 13.95
N LEU A 145 56.67 -25.72 14.98
CA LEU A 145 56.08 -26.62 15.97
C LEU A 145 56.32 -26.09 17.39
N ARG A 146 55.25 -25.76 18.11
CA ARG A 146 55.31 -25.26 19.50
C ARG A 146 56.26 -24.07 19.65
N CYS A 147 56.16 -23.11 18.75
CA CYS A 147 56.94 -21.88 18.79
C CYS A 147 56.13 -20.73 19.39
N THR A 148 56.78 -19.84 20.14
CA THR A 148 56.17 -18.65 20.74
C THR A 148 56.78 -17.38 20.14
N PHE A 149 55.97 -16.54 19.50
CA PHE A 149 56.33 -15.19 19.08
C PHE A 149 55.81 -14.19 20.10
N HIS A 150 56.69 -13.51 20.83
CA HIS A 150 56.32 -12.66 21.95
C HIS A 150 56.89 -11.23 21.85
N GLY A 151 56.04 -10.21 22.00
CA GLY A 151 56.50 -8.84 22.19
C GLY A 151 57.30 -8.29 21.00
N ASN A 152 57.03 -8.79 19.78
CA ASN A 152 57.70 -8.35 18.57
C ASN A 152 56.95 -7.16 17.95
N LEU A 153 57.70 -6.28 17.28
CA LEU A 153 57.19 -5.02 16.73
C LEU A 153 57.67 -4.83 15.28
N ALA A 154 56.74 -4.54 14.37
CA ALA A 154 57.03 -4.26 12.96
C ALA A 154 56.03 -3.27 12.34
N LEU A 155 56.26 -2.90 11.08
CA LEU A 155 55.24 -2.22 10.27
C LEU A 155 54.07 -3.15 9.95
N ASP A 156 54.39 -4.37 9.53
CA ASP A 156 53.42 -5.42 9.21
C ASP A 156 53.93 -6.76 9.75
N GLY A 157 53.03 -7.58 10.29
CA GLY A 157 53.39 -8.91 10.80
C GLY A 157 54.30 -8.80 12.03
N GLY A 158 53.81 -8.25 13.13
CA GLY A 158 54.60 -8.04 14.34
C GLY A 158 55.31 -9.33 14.77
N GLY A 159 54.57 -10.44 14.89
CA GLY A 159 55.14 -11.76 15.11
C GLY A 159 55.71 -12.41 13.85
N LEU A 160 54.89 -12.57 12.81
CA LEU A 160 55.26 -13.24 11.55
C LEU A 160 54.71 -12.49 10.33
N PHE A 161 55.52 -12.33 9.29
CA PHE A 161 55.07 -11.86 7.98
C PHE A 161 55.36 -12.91 6.90
N ASN A 162 54.34 -13.26 6.11
CA ASN A 162 54.43 -14.19 4.98
C ASN A 162 54.17 -13.46 3.65
N GLU A 163 55.11 -13.58 2.71
CA GLU A 163 55.01 -13.06 1.35
C GLU A 163 55.16 -14.20 0.36
N GLY A 164 54.12 -14.51 -0.42
CA GLY A 164 54.13 -15.67 -1.33
C GLY A 164 54.48 -16.98 -0.63
N SER A 165 54.12 -17.12 0.64
CA SER A 165 54.63 -18.14 1.57
C SER A 165 53.48 -18.80 2.35
N SER A 166 53.50 -20.12 2.48
CA SER A 166 52.43 -20.89 3.12
C SER A 166 52.99 -21.85 4.18
N PRO A 167 53.63 -21.35 5.25
CA PRO A 167 54.17 -22.19 6.31
C PRO A 167 53.09 -23.03 7.01
N ALA A 168 53.50 -24.16 7.58
CA ALA A 168 52.67 -24.99 8.44
C ALA A 168 52.99 -24.72 9.92
N LEU A 169 51.97 -24.40 10.72
CA LEU A 169 52.12 -24.07 12.13
C LEU A 169 51.27 -25.02 12.98
N THR A 170 51.88 -25.61 14.00
CA THR A 170 51.18 -26.46 14.98
C THR A 170 51.52 -26.03 16.39
N ASP A 171 50.50 -25.81 17.21
CA ASP A 171 50.60 -25.42 18.63
C ASP A 171 51.48 -24.18 18.88
N CYS A 172 51.49 -23.24 17.93
CA CYS A 172 52.28 -22.01 18.03
C CYS A 172 51.49 -20.89 18.72
N ALA A 173 52.19 -20.00 19.43
CA ALA A 173 51.59 -18.88 20.15
C ALA A 173 52.15 -17.53 19.69
N PHE A 174 51.28 -16.57 19.37
CA PHE A 174 51.60 -15.18 19.04
C PHE A 174 51.04 -14.29 20.14
N THR A 175 51.90 -13.74 20.99
CA THR A 175 51.50 -13.02 22.20
C THR A 175 52.07 -11.61 22.27
N ALA A 176 51.24 -10.61 22.54
CA ALA A 176 51.66 -9.22 22.73
C ALA A 176 52.51 -8.64 21.58
N ASN A 177 52.32 -9.12 20.35
CA ASN A 177 52.99 -8.57 19.18
C ASN A 177 52.21 -7.36 18.64
N SER A 178 52.92 -6.43 18.02
CA SER A 178 52.32 -5.18 17.57
C SER A 178 52.78 -4.82 16.16
N ALA A 179 51.83 -4.37 15.33
CA ALA A 179 52.07 -3.76 14.04
C ALA A 179 51.68 -2.28 14.11
N THR A 180 52.64 -1.37 13.91
CA THR A 180 52.40 0.08 14.05
C THR A 180 53.08 0.88 12.95
N SER A 181 52.40 1.90 12.41
CA SER A 181 52.99 2.88 11.51
C SER A 181 52.37 4.27 11.70
N GLY A 182 53.07 5.30 11.22
CA GLY A 182 52.51 6.64 11.06
C GLY A 182 52.23 7.04 9.60
N LEU A 183 52.34 6.12 8.62
CA LEU A 183 52.41 6.46 7.19
C LEU A 183 51.55 5.58 6.24
N ALA A 184 51.01 4.44 6.67
CA ALA A 184 50.01 3.60 5.99
C ALA A 184 49.45 2.56 6.98
N PRO A 185 48.18 2.11 6.92
CA PRO A 185 47.61 1.32 8.01
C PRO A 185 48.34 -0.04 8.18
N PRO A 186 49.12 -0.23 9.25
CA PRO A 186 49.88 -1.44 9.55
C PRO A 186 48.97 -2.64 9.82
N GLY A 187 49.34 -3.81 9.31
CA GLY A 187 48.54 -5.03 9.43
C GLY A 187 49.16 -6.17 10.24
N GLY A 188 48.32 -7.00 10.85
CA GLY A 188 48.71 -8.31 11.35
C GLY A 188 49.62 -8.25 12.57
N GLY A 189 49.09 -7.82 13.72
CA GLY A 189 49.89 -7.69 14.95
C GLY A 189 50.59 -9.00 15.31
N GLY A 190 49.85 -10.11 15.30
CA GLY A 190 50.41 -11.45 15.40
C GLY A 190 51.01 -11.94 14.06
N MET A 191 50.20 -11.97 13.00
CA MET A 191 50.61 -12.50 11.69
C MET A 191 50.02 -11.69 10.52
N TYR A 192 50.82 -11.44 9.49
CA TYR A 192 50.37 -10.91 8.20
C TYR A 192 50.62 -11.91 7.08
N ASN A 193 49.59 -12.26 6.32
CA ASN A 193 49.67 -13.07 5.09
C ASN A 193 49.42 -12.21 3.85
N HIS A 194 50.41 -12.12 2.97
CA HIS A 194 50.38 -11.26 1.78
C HIS A 194 50.70 -12.03 0.49
N LEU A 195 50.09 -11.64 -0.62
CA LEU A 195 50.36 -12.15 -1.97
C LEU A 195 50.18 -13.68 -2.08
N SER A 196 48.94 -14.16 -2.02
CA SER A 196 48.60 -15.58 -2.14
C SER A 196 49.22 -16.48 -1.06
N SER A 197 49.55 -15.91 0.11
CA SER A 197 50.06 -16.66 1.26
C SER A 197 48.91 -17.37 1.97
N SER A 198 48.96 -18.70 2.04
CA SER A 198 47.86 -19.52 2.58
C SER A 198 48.39 -20.53 3.60
N PRO A 199 48.92 -20.07 4.75
CA PRO A 199 49.45 -20.97 5.77
C PRO A 199 48.38 -21.88 6.36
N THR A 200 48.81 -23.03 6.88
CA THR A 200 47.95 -23.97 7.62
C THR A 200 48.28 -23.92 9.10
N LEU A 201 47.28 -23.64 9.93
CA LEU A 201 47.44 -23.48 11.37
C LEU A 201 46.57 -24.50 12.11
N THR A 202 47.16 -25.22 13.06
CA THR A 202 46.45 -26.16 13.94
C THR A 202 46.79 -25.85 15.41
N GLY A 203 45.77 -25.67 16.25
CA GLY A 203 45.96 -25.44 17.69
C GLY A 203 46.73 -24.16 18.04
N CYS A 204 46.82 -23.19 17.13
CA CYS A 204 47.60 -21.98 17.33
C CYS A 204 46.82 -20.90 18.10
N ALA A 205 47.53 -20.10 18.90
CA ALA A 205 46.95 -19.02 19.71
C ALA A 205 47.49 -17.64 19.32
N PHE A 206 46.60 -16.65 19.21
CA PHE A 206 46.90 -15.23 19.00
C PHE A 206 46.31 -14.45 20.17
N THR A 207 47.15 -13.95 21.07
CA THR A 207 46.71 -13.34 22.32
C THR A 207 47.28 -11.94 22.53
N ASN A 208 46.42 -10.96 22.82
CA ASN A 208 46.78 -9.57 23.14
C ASN A 208 47.67 -8.91 22.09
N ASN A 209 47.52 -9.26 20.81
CA ASN A 209 48.23 -8.60 19.73
C ASN A 209 47.46 -7.34 19.27
N SER A 210 48.18 -6.36 18.73
CA SER A 210 47.62 -5.08 18.33
C SER A 210 48.08 -4.68 16.92
N ALA A 211 47.17 -4.10 16.13
CA ALA A 211 47.47 -3.50 14.83
C ALA A 211 46.46 -2.38 14.52
N GLU A 212 46.57 -1.70 13.38
CA GLU A 212 45.42 -0.95 12.84
C GLU A 212 44.49 -1.90 12.07
N LEU A 213 45.05 -2.90 11.39
CA LEU A 213 44.31 -3.89 10.60
C LEU A 213 44.64 -5.32 11.07
N GLY A 214 43.67 -6.08 11.57
CA GLY A 214 43.88 -7.48 11.94
C GLY A 214 44.81 -7.64 13.16
N GLY A 215 44.30 -7.39 14.36
CA GLY A 215 45.11 -7.38 15.58
C GLY A 215 45.85 -8.70 15.80
N GLY A 216 45.13 -9.82 15.70
CA GLY A 216 45.72 -11.16 15.67
C GLY A 216 46.31 -11.52 14.31
N MET A 217 45.50 -11.42 13.24
CA MET A 217 45.91 -11.81 11.88
C MET A 217 45.33 -10.88 10.80
N HIS A 218 46.12 -10.58 9.77
CA HIS A 218 45.66 -9.90 8.56
C HIS A 218 45.97 -10.74 7.32
N ASN A 219 44.94 -11.03 6.51
CA ASN A 219 45.05 -11.74 5.24
C ASN A 219 44.74 -10.79 4.08
N HIS A 220 45.69 -10.61 3.17
CA HIS A 220 45.59 -9.63 2.10
C HIS A 220 46.06 -10.18 0.75
N VAL A 221 45.36 -9.81 -0.32
CA VAL A 221 45.66 -10.17 -1.72
C VAL A 221 45.63 -11.68 -1.95
N SER A 222 44.41 -12.23 -2.01
CA SER A 222 44.12 -13.65 -2.29
C SER A 222 44.80 -14.63 -1.33
N SER A 223 45.04 -14.20 -0.09
CA SER A 223 45.70 -15.00 0.95
C SER A 223 44.64 -15.72 1.76
N SER A 224 44.56 -17.05 1.69
CA SER A 224 43.42 -17.82 2.21
C SER A 224 43.88 -18.92 3.16
N PRO A 225 44.30 -18.57 4.40
CA PRO A 225 44.80 -19.55 5.35
C PRO A 225 43.72 -20.56 5.77
N THR A 226 44.17 -21.75 6.20
CA THR A 226 43.32 -22.78 6.80
C THR A 226 43.63 -22.91 8.29
N LEU A 227 42.61 -22.74 9.14
CA LEU A 227 42.77 -22.75 10.59
C LEU A 227 41.88 -23.84 11.22
N THR A 228 42.46 -24.64 12.11
CA THR A 228 41.75 -25.68 12.86
C THR A 228 42.06 -25.58 14.35
N GLY A 229 41.04 -25.39 15.18
CA GLY A 229 41.20 -25.31 16.64
C GLY A 229 42.04 -24.13 17.11
N CYS A 230 42.12 -23.05 16.32
CA CYS A 230 42.91 -21.87 16.66
C CYS A 230 42.14 -20.91 17.56
N THR A 231 42.85 -20.15 18.40
CA THR A 231 42.28 -19.17 19.33
C THR A 231 42.79 -17.76 19.06
N PHE A 232 41.90 -16.77 19.02
CA PHE A 232 42.18 -15.34 18.96
C PHE A 232 41.58 -14.67 20.21
N ALA A 233 42.41 -14.23 21.14
CA ALA A 233 41.99 -13.72 22.44
C ALA A 233 42.54 -12.32 22.76
N GLY A 234 41.67 -11.37 23.12
CA GLY A 234 42.11 -10.05 23.61
C GLY A 234 42.88 -9.20 22.60
N ASN A 235 42.78 -9.50 21.30
CA ASN A 235 43.48 -8.74 20.27
C ASN A 235 42.71 -7.45 19.94
N SER A 236 43.43 -6.40 19.53
CA SER A 236 42.85 -5.09 19.26
C SER A 236 43.27 -4.55 17.89
N ALA A 237 42.32 -3.94 17.16
CA ALA A 237 42.58 -3.23 15.91
C ALA A 237 41.58 -2.10 15.66
N ASP A 238 41.71 -1.38 14.55
CA ASP A 238 40.63 -0.53 14.04
C ASP A 238 39.62 -1.37 13.25
N LEU A 239 40.11 -2.31 12.43
CA LEU A 239 39.30 -3.29 11.70
C LEU A 239 39.79 -4.71 12.00
N GLY A 240 38.87 -5.61 12.37
CA GLY A 240 39.19 -7.02 12.60
C GLY A 240 40.06 -7.21 13.84
N GLY A 241 39.52 -7.00 15.04
CA GLY A 241 40.29 -7.10 16.29
C GLY A 241 41.05 -8.43 16.40
N GLY A 242 40.36 -9.55 16.15
CA GLY A 242 40.99 -10.87 16.00
C GLY A 242 41.60 -11.09 14.61
N MET A 243 40.80 -10.95 13.55
CA MET A 243 41.22 -11.21 12.17
C MET A 243 40.63 -10.20 11.18
N TYR A 244 41.44 -9.76 10.22
CA TYR A 244 41.01 -8.95 9.09
C TYR A 244 41.33 -9.64 7.76
N ASN A 245 40.34 -9.71 6.86
CA ASN A 245 40.46 -10.32 5.54
C ASN A 245 40.14 -9.28 4.47
N LEU A 246 41.08 -9.06 3.55
CA LEU A 246 40.97 -8.07 2.47
C LEU A 246 41.46 -8.62 1.11
N GLY A 247 40.86 -8.13 0.02
CA GLY A 247 41.38 -8.29 -1.34
C GLY A 247 41.28 -9.73 -1.85
N PHE A 248 40.07 -10.28 -1.86
CA PHE A 248 39.71 -11.65 -2.28
C PHE A 248 40.31 -12.75 -1.41
N SER A 249 40.73 -12.41 -0.20
CA SER A 249 41.24 -13.35 0.80
C SER A 249 40.09 -14.09 1.48
N SER A 250 40.13 -15.43 1.45
CA SER A 250 38.98 -16.29 1.72
C SER A 250 39.33 -17.41 2.72
N PRO A 251 39.61 -17.09 3.99
CA PRO A 251 40.10 -18.09 4.95
C PRO A 251 39.05 -19.15 5.28
N THR A 252 39.52 -20.36 5.60
CA THR A 252 38.69 -21.48 6.06
C THR A 252 38.98 -21.76 7.54
N LEU A 253 37.94 -21.73 8.37
CA LEU A 253 38.07 -21.89 9.82
C LEU A 253 37.18 -23.04 10.31
N THR A 254 37.76 -23.92 11.11
CA THR A 254 37.05 -25.03 11.76
C THR A 254 37.36 -25.08 13.25
N GLY A 255 36.34 -25.06 14.10
CA GLY A 255 36.52 -25.14 15.56
C GLY A 255 37.35 -24.00 16.15
N CYS A 256 37.38 -22.84 15.51
CA CYS A 256 38.18 -21.70 15.95
C CYS A 256 37.42 -20.81 16.93
N THR A 257 38.12 -20.21 17.88
CA THR A 257 37.54 -19.34 18.93
C THR A 257 38.08 -17.92 18.83
N PHE A 258 37.18 -16.93 18.82
CA PHE A 258 37.46 -15.49 18.92
C PHE A 258 36.84 -14.98 20.23
N THR A 259 37.67 -14.58 21.19
CA THR A 259 37.21 -14.14 22.51
C THR A 259 37.78 -12.80 22.93
N GLY A 260 36.92 -11.89 23.40
CA GLY A 260 37.37 -10.63 24.00
C GLY A 260 38.15 -9.71 23.06
N ASN A 261 38.02 -9.85 21.74
CA ASN A 261 38.73 -9.01 20.78
C ASN A 261 37.97 -7.69 20.55
N SER A 262 38.71 -6.61 20.29
CA SER A 262 38.13 -5.27 20.15
C SER A 262 38.52 -4.57 18.84
N ALA A 263 37.54 -3.93 18.20
CA ALA A 263 37.74 -3.09 17.02
C ALA A 263 37.26 -1.66 17.25
N ALA A 264 38.06 -0.66 16.91
CA ALA A 264 37.67 0.75 17.00
C ALA A 264 36.63 1.15 15.93
N LEU A 265 36.50 0.37 14.85
CA LEU A 265 35.50 0.52 13.82
C LEU A 265 34.65 -0.75 13.71
N ASP A 266 35.12 -1.79 13.00
CA ASP A 266 34.29 -2.92 12.59
C ASP A 266 34.94 -4.29 12.81
N GLY A 267 34.10 -5.29 13.09
CA GLY A 267 34.52 -6.68 13.23
C GLY A 267 35.39 -6.90 14.46
N GLY A 268 34.80 -6.84 15.66
CA GLY A 268 35.54 -7.04 16.91
C GLY A 268 36.30 -8.36 16.91
N GLY A 269 35.62 -9.46 16.55
CA GLY A 269 36.25 -10.76 16.31
C GLY A 269 36.88 -10.83 14.91
N MET A 270 36.07 -10.66 13.87
CA MET A 270 36.50 -10.80 12.47
C MET A 270 35.88 -9.72 11.57
N CYS A 271 36.67 -9.16 10.66
CA CYS A 271 36.19 -8.27 9.60
C CYS A 271 36.57 -8.85 8.23
N ASN A 272 35.56 -9.06 7.38
CA ASN A 272 35.70 -9.53 6.00
C ASN A 272 35.30 -8.41 5.05
N LEU A 273 36.29 -7.86 4.36
CA LEU A 273 36.12 -6.87 3.31
C LEU A 273 36.63 -7.47 2.01
N GLN A 274 35.76 -7.60 1.03
CA GLN A 274 36.16 -8.03 -0.29
C GLN A 274 36.63 -9.50 -0.45
N GLY A 275 36.18 -10.46 0.37
CA GLY A 275 36.58 -11.87 0.30
C GLY A 275 35.59 -12.80 1.03
N GLY A 276 35.52 -14.09 0.66
CA GLY A 276 34.51 -15.01 1.19
C GLY A 276 35.08 -16.00 2.20
N SER A 277 34.51 -16.12 3.40
CA SER A 277 35.01 -17.05 4.42
C SER A 277 34.06 -18.23 4.63
N ALA A 278 34.65 -19.39 4.95
CA ALA A 278 33.91 -20.60 5.32
C ALA A 278 34.19 -20.93 6.78
N LEU A 279 33.14 -20.95 7.60
CA LEU A 279 33.24 -21.19 9.04
C LEU A 279 32.42 -22.42 9.43
N ALA A 280 33.07 -23.35 10.12
CA ALA A 280 32.42 -24.51 10.72
C ALA A 280 32.74 -24.57 12.21
N ASP A 281 31.70 -24.67 13.05
CA ASP A 281 31.83 -24.83 14.50
C ASP A 281 32.70 -23.75 15.17
N CYS A 282 32.66 -22.52 14.65
CA CYS A 282 33.43 -21.41 15.19
C CYS A 282 32.67 -20.70 16.31
N VAL A 283 33.41 -20.12 17.26
CA VAL A 283 32.86 -19.48 18.46
C VAL A 283 33.35 -18.04 18.56
N PHE A 284 32.42 -17.08 18.64
CA PHE A 284 32.68 -15.65 18.83
C PHE A 284 32.06 -15.20 20.14
N VAL A 285 32.89 -14.91 21.14
CA VAL A 285 32.44 -14.60 22.51
C VAL A 285 33.01 -13.27 22.99
N GLU A 286 32.17 -12.39 23.53
CA GLU A 286 32.62 -11.14 24.17
C GLU A 286 33.47 -10.22 23.28
N ASN A 287 33.29 -10.30 21.96
CA ASN A 287 33.98 -9.39 21.05
C ASN A 287 33.21 -8.07 20.90
N ALA A 288 33.92 -6.98 20.73
CA ALA A 288 33.34 -5.64 20.68
C ALA A 288 33.85 -4.85 19.47
N ALA A 289 32.94 -4.20 18.75
CA ALA A 289 33.24 -3.18 17.76
C ALA A 289 32.54 -1.88 18.15
N VAL A 290 33.11 -0.72 17.85
CA VAL A 290 32.41 0.55 18.13
C VAL A 290 31.27 0.76 17.15
N ARG A 291 31.46 0.42 15.87
CA ARG A 291 30.49 0.68 14.79
C ARG A 291 29.70 -0.58 14.45
N SER A 292 30.28 -1.54 13.74
CA SER A 292 29.49 -2.68 13.24
C SER A 292 30.14 -4.05 13.45
N GLY A 293 29.31 -5.06 13.70
CA GLY A 293 29.74 -6.45 13.74
C GLY A 293 30.61 -6.76 14.96
N GLY A 294 30.01 -6.81 16.16
CA GLY A 294 30.76 -7.05 17.39
C GLY A 294 31.54 -8.36 17.32
N GLY A 295 30.87 -9.44 16.93
CA GLY A 295 31.50 -10.71 16.57
C GLY A 295 32.13 -10.65 15.17
N MET A 296 31.32 -10.32 14.16
CA MET A 296 31.75 -10.34 12.76
C MET A 296 31.14 -9.24 11.88
N TYR A 297 31.95 -8.69 10.99
CA TYR A 297 31.53 -7.79 9.92
C TYR A 297 31.80 -8.41 8.54
N ASN A 298 30.81 -8.39 7.64
CA ASN A 298 30.94 -8.86 6.25
C ASN A 298 30.43 -7.80 5.27
N GLU A 299 31.24 -7.48 4.24
CA GLU A 299 30.84 -6.58 3.15
C GLU A 299 31.22 -7.12 1.76
N ALA A 300 30.26 -7.03 0.83
CA ALA A 300 30.34 -7.25 -0.61
C ALA A 300 30.54 -8.70 -1.13
N PHE A 301 30.42 -9.76 -0.30
CA PHE A 301 30.87 -11.12 -0.67
C PHE A 301 30.05 -12.27 -0.05
N SER A 302 30.40 -13.53 -0.39
CA SER A 302 29.73 -14.72 0.13
C SER A 302 30.30 -15.22 1.47
N LEU A 303 29.42 -15.57 2.39
CA LEU A 303 29.75 -16.14 3.70
C LEU A 303 28.96 -17.43 3.89
N ASN A 304 29.64 -18.54 4.19
CA ASN A 304 29.01 -19.79 4.58
C ASN A 304 29.38 -20.16 6.01
N GLN A 305 28.38 -20.30 6.89
CA GLN A 305 28.58 -20.67 8.28
C GLN A 305 27.70 -21.84 8.69
N ILE A 306 28.33 -22.83 9.34
CA ILE A 306 27.65 -24.02 9.84
C ILE A 306 28.02 -24.20 11.32
N GLY A 307 27.03 -24.41 12.18
CA GLY A 307 27.23 -24.77 13.60
C GLY A 307 27.93 -23.69 14.44
N SER A 308 28.02 -22.45 13.95
CA SER A 308 28.80 -21.40 14.60
C SER A 308 27.97 -20.62 15.63
N THR A 309 28.64 -20.16 16.69
CA THR A 309 28.00 -19.51 17.84
C THR A 309 28.56 -18.10 18.08
N PHE A 310 27.67 -17.13 18.27
CA PHE A 310 27.96 -15.74 18.61
C PHE A 310 27.32 -15.43 19.97
N THR A 311 28.13 -15.19 21.00
CA THR A 311 27.66 -14.94 22.36
C THR A 311 28.21 -13.66 22.96
N SER A 312 27.33 -12.82 23.52
CA SER A 312 27.72 -11.62 24.28
C SER A 312 28.63 -10.65 23.52
N ASN A 313 28.49 -10.59 22.19
CA ASN A 313 29.21 -9.63 21.38
C ASN A 313 28.45 -8.29 21.32
N ALA A 314 29.19 -7.19 21.16
CA ALA A 314 28.63 -5.84 21.24
C ALA A 314 29.07 -4.93 20.07
N ALA A 315 28.13 -4.18 19.51
CA ALA A 315 28.41 -3.14 18.52
C ALA A 315 27.35 -2.03 18.53
N GLN A 316 27.51 -1.00 17.69
CA GLN A 316 26.39 -0.10 17.40
C GLN A 316 25.37 -0.77 16.47
N SER A 317 25.82 -1.50 15.45
CA SER A 317 24.95 -2.27 14.56
C SER A 317 25.44 -3.71 14.41
N GLY A 318 24.55 -4.70 14.57
CA GLY A 318 24.95 -6.10 14.44
C GLY A 318 25.83 -6.55 15.60
N GLY A 319 25.26 -6.67 16.80
CA GLY A 319 26.01 -7.05 18.00
C GLY A 319 26.76 -8.36 17.80
N GLY A 320 26.06 -9.39 17.31
CA GLY A 320 26.69 -10.64 16.85
C GLY A 320 27.37 -10.47 15.49
N MET A 321 26.59 -10.09 14.46
CA MET A 321 27.08 -9.98 13.09
C MET A 321 26.44 -8.82 12.33
N TYR A 322 27.20 -8.21 11.43
CA TYR A 322 26.72 -7.23 10.47
C TYR A 322 27.03 -7.70 9.04
N GLY A 323 26.02 -7.72 8.17
CA GLY A 323 26.13 -8.06 6.76
C GLY A 323 25.72 -6.89 5.87
N ARG A 324 26.56 -6.54 4.89
CA ARG A 324 26.28 -5.51 3.89
C ARG A 324 26.63 -5.97 2.48
N GLU A 325 25.74 -5.77 1.52
CA GLU A 325 26.00 -6.10 0.10
C GLU A 325 26.52 -7.55 -0.08
N SER A 326 26.09 -8.48 0.80
CA SER A 326 26.70 -9.81 0.96
C SER A 326 25.72 -10.95 0.67
N GLU A 327 26.25 -12.13 0.37
CA GLU A 327 25.51 -13.38 0.17
C GLU A 327 25.78 -14.32 1.36
N ILE A 328 24.86 -14.36 2.32
CA ILE A 328 25.07 -15.02 3.61
C ILE A 328 24.22 -16.28 3.68
N THR A 329 24.86 -17.44 3.88
CA THR A 329 24.20 -18.72 4.19
C THR A 329 24.60 -19.20 5.58
N GLN A 330 23.61 -19.51 6.41
CA GLN A 330 23.82 -19.96 7.79
C GLN A 330 22.95 -21.17 8.12
N GLU A 331 23.57 -22.21 8.65
CA GLU A 331 22.88 -23.44 9.06
C GLU A 331 23.26 -23.81 10.50
N ASN A 332 22.28 -24.13 11.35
CA ASN A 332 22.51 -24.54 12.74
C ASN A 332 23.34 -23.53 13.55
N CYS A 333 23.21 -22.23 13.25
CA CYS A 333 23.94 -21.16 13.95
C CYS A 333 23.17 -20.59 15.14
N SER A 334 23.88 -20.09 16.15
CA SER A 334 23.28 -19.50 17.36
C SER A 334 23.80 -18.09 17.65
N PHE A 335 22.88 -17.17 17.93
CA PHE A 335 23.14 -15.79 18.35
C PHE A 335 22.52 -15.59 19.73
N THR A 336 23.36 -15.53 20.77
CA THR A 336 22.90 -15.49 22.16
C THR A 336 23.43 -14.26 22.91
N ALA A 337 22.54 -13.51 23.58
CA ALA A 337 22.89 -12.41 24.46
C ALA A 337 23.78 -11.32 23.83
N ASN A 338 23.71 -11.13 22.51
CA ASN A 338 24.44 -10.08 21.81
C ASN A 338 23.69 -8.75 21.93
N SER A 339 24.42 -7.63 21.90
CA SER A 339 23.86 -6.31 22.13
C SER A 339 24.24 -5.30 21.06
N ALA A 340 23.26 -4.53 20.58
CA ALA A 340 23.45 -3.40 19.69
C ALA A 340 22.95 -2.09 20.34
N SER A 341 23.77 -1.04 20.36
CA SER A 341 23.33 0.30 20.80
C SER A 341 22.51 1.04 19.73
N GLY A 342 22.41 0.48 18.53
CA GLY A 342 21.50 0.83 17.45
C GLY A 342 20.57 -0.35 17.15
N SER A 343 20.77 -1.04 16.02
CA SER A 343 19.88 -2.13 15.57
C SER A 343 20.60 -3.47 15.37
N GLY A 344 19.83 -4.56 15.36
CA GLY A 344 20.33 -5.89 15.07
C GLY A 344 21.18 -6.43 16.22
N GLY A 345 20.55 -6.74 17.36
CA GLY A 345 21.28 -7.26 18.53
C GLY A 345 22.04 -8.54 18.16
N GLY A 346 21.36 -9.50 17.53
CA GLY A 346 21.99 -10.65 16.89
C GLY A 346 22.63 -10.31 15.55
N ILE A 347 21.80 -10.00 14.54
CA ILE A 347 22.25 -9.68 13.17
C ILE A 347 21.65 -8.36 12.68
N TYR A 348 22.47 -7.56 12.00
CA TYR A 348 22.00 -6.49 11.11
C TYR A 348 22.29 -6.91 9.65
N ASN A 349 21.25 -6.97 8.82
CA ASN A 349 21.30 -7.33 7.41
C ASN A 349 20.92 -6.13 6.53
N ASP A 350 21.85 -5.68 5.69
CA ASP A 350 21.69 -4.50 4.82
C ASP A 350 22.06 -4.82 3.37
N GLU A 351 21.18 -4.53 2.42
CA GLU A 351 21.40 -4.79 0.99
C GLU A 351 22.00 -6.19 0.68
N SER A 352 21.61 -7.21 1.44
CA SER A 352 22.26 -8.53 1.46
C SER A 352 21.24 -9.65 1.30
N SER A 353 21.67 -10.75 0.67
CA SER A 353 20.93 -12.01 0.72
C SER A 353 21.29 -12.72 2.02
N LEU A 354 20.28 -13.13 2.79
CA LEU A 354 20.49 -13.88 4.02
C LEU A 354 19.56 -15.10 3.98
N ASN A 355 20.17 -16.27 3.85
CA ASN A 355 19.50 -17.56 3.83
C ASN A 355 19.85 -18.35 5.09
N GLN A 356 18.85 -18.68 5.90
CA GLN A 356 19.05 -19.33 7.19
C GLN A 356 18.18 -20.56 7.36
N ALA A 357 18.79 -21.62 7.90
CA ALA A 357 18.11 -22.84 8.30
C ALA A 357 18.53 -23.24 9.72
N ASP A 358 17.55 -23.62 10.55
CA ASP A 358 17.78 -24.16 11.90
C ASP A 358 18.57 -23.21 12.83
N CYS A 359 18.44 -21.90 12.63
CA CYS A 359 19.16 -20.89 13.40
C CYS A 359 18.37 -20.43 14.64
N THR A 360 19.10 -20.09 15.72
CA THR A 360 18.50 -19.62 16.99
C THR A 360 19.01 -18.24 17.39
N TYR A 361 18.09 -17.36 17.77
CA TYR A 361 18.34 -16.03 18.34
C TYR A 361 17.77 -15.99 19.75
N SER A 362 18.62 -15.88 20.77
CA SER A 362 18.19 -15.89 22.16
C SER A 362 18.73 -14.73 22.98
N GLY A 363 17.86 -13.98 23.66
CA GLY A 363 18.30 -12.98 24.64
C GLY A 363 19.05 -11.78 24.04
N ASN A 364 18.96 -11.55 22.73
CA ASN A 364 19.68 -10.45 22.08
C ASN A 364 18.92 -9.12 22.29
N VAL A 365 19.68 -8.03 22.40
CA VAL A 365 19.14 -6.71 22.76
C VAL A 365 19.56 -5.66 21.74
N ALA A 366 18.62 -4.85 21.27
CA ALA A 366 18.88 -3.68 20.44
C ALA A 366 18.23 -2.43 21.06
N PHE A 367 18.89 -1.28 20.98
CA PHE A 367 18.27 -0.03 21.44
C PHE A 367 17.17 0.46 20.49
N TYR A 368 17.31 0.25 19.19
CA TYR A 368 16.36 0.76 18.20
C TYR A 368 15.47 -0.34 17.64
N ALA A 369 16.02 -1.26 16.83
CA ALA A 369 15.22 -2.23 16.10
C ALA A 369 15.87 -3.62 15.97
N GLY A 370 15.06 -4.66 15.91
CA GLY A 370 15.49 -6.03 15.64
C GLY A 370 16.40 -6.59 16.73
N GLY A 371 15.84 -6.92 17.89
CA GLY A 371 16.60 -7.48 19.00
C GLY A 371 17.36 -8.73 18.55
N GLY A 372 16.67 -9.66 17.89
CA GLY A 372 17.30 -10.80 17.22
C GLY A 372 17.90 -10.41 15.86
N LEU A 373 17.06 -9.97 14.93
CA LEU A 373 17.45 -9.64 13.56
C LEU A 373 16.85 -8.31 13.09
N HIS A 374 17.67 -7.44 12.53
CA HIS A 374 17.21 -6.26 11.82
C HIS A 374 17.55 -6.38 10.33
N ASN A 375 16.55 -6.20 9.47
CA ASN A 375 16.66 -6.33 8.03
C ASN A 375 16.28 -5.02 7.34
N THR A 376 17.11 -4.54 6.42
CA THR A 376 16.80 -3.39 5.59
C THR A 376 17.28 -3.58 4.15
N ARG A 377 16.47 -3.09 3.20
CA ARG A 377 16.73 -3.15 1.75
C ARG A 377 17.11 -4.55 1.26
N SER A 378 16.50 -5.58 1.84
CA SER A 378 16.92 -6.98 1.69
C SER A 378 15.72 -7.93 1.81
N SER A 379 15.79 -9.09 1.17
CA SER A 379 14.73 -10.12 1.17
C SER A 379 15.26 -11.44 1.73
N PRO A 380 15.44 -11.55 3.06
CA PRO A 380 16.01 -12.74 3.67
C PRO A 380 15.03 -13.92 3.60
N THR A 381 15.58 -15.14 3.52
CA THR A 381 14.82 -16.40 3.60
C THR A 381 15.19 -17.14 4.88
N LEU A 382 14.21 -17.41 5.73
CA LEU A 382 14.43 -18.10 7.00
C LEU A 382 13.54 -19.33 7.09
N THR A 383 14.13 -20.48 7.43
CA THR A 383 13.41 -21.74 7.59
C THR A 383 13.74 -22.36 8.95
N ASN A 384 12.71 -22.77 9.69
CA ASN A 384 12.85 -23.41 11.00
C ASN A 384 13.73 -22.61 12.00
N CYS A 385 13.63 -21.29 11.95
CA CYS A 385 14.41 -20.40 12.82
C CYS A 385 13.63 -20.01 14.07
N THR A 386 14.32 -19.91 15.21
CA THR A 386 13.70 -19.58 16.51
C THR A 386 14.26 -18.28 17.10
N PHE A 387 13.37 -17.34 17.41
CA PHE A 387 13.64 -16.06 18.07
C PHE A 387 13.02 -16.09 19.47
N THR A 388 13.83 -16.22 20.51
CA THR A 388 13.35 -16.31 21.90
C THR A 388 13.91 -15.23 22.82
N SER A 389 13.06 -14.52 23.54
CA SER A 389 13.46 -13.55 24.57
C SER A 389 14.38 -12.43 24.06
N ASN A 390 14.24 -12.03 22.80
CA ASN A 390 14.95 -10.89 22.25
C ASN A 390 14.18 -9.60 22.51
N SER A 391 14.89 -8.49 22.67
CA SER A 391 14.30 -7.19 23.02
C SER A 391 14.81 -6.06 22.13
N ALA A 392 13.91 -5.18 21.72
CA ALA A 392 14.25 -3.91 21.08
C ALA A 392 13.44 -2.78 21.71
N ASP A 393 13.99 -1.58 21.98
CA ASP A 393 13.15 -0.56 22.62
C ASP A 393 12.06 -0.04 21.68
N SER A 394 12.29 0.03 20.36
CA SER A 394 11.32 0.61 19.42
C SER A 394 10.58 -0.44 18.58
N PHE A 395 11.29 -1.23 17.76
CA PHE A 395 10.66 -2.03 16.71
C PHE A 395 11.18 -3.47 16.65
N GLY A 396 10.28 -4.45 16.68
CA GLY A 396 10.62 -5.85 16.38
C GLY A 396 11.56 -6.45 17.42
N GLY A 397 11.02 -6.97 18.53
CA GLY A 397 11.83 -7.59 19.57
C GLY A 397 12.59 -8.80 19.02
N GLY A 398 11.90 -9.68 18.31
CA GLY A 398 12.51 -10.78 17.57
C GLY A 398 13.13 -10.31 16.26
N MET A 399 12.30 -9.77 15.36
CA MET A 399 12.72 -9.34 14.03
C MET A 399 12.09 -8.01 13.62
N SER A 400 12.86 -7.15 12.95
CA SER A 400 12.37 -5.92 12.33
C SER A 400 12.77 -5.86 10.87
N THR A 401 11.84 -5.47 10.00
CA THR A 401 12.05 -5.30 8.56
C THR A 401 11.64 -3.90 8.13
N ASN A 402 12.51 -3.20 7.41
CA ASN A 402 12.24 -1.85 6.92
C ASN A 402 12.75 -1.63 5.49
N GLY A 403 11.85 -1.28 4.58
CA GLY A 403 12.15 -0.56 3.34
C GLY A 403 11.39 -1.09 2.12
N THR A 404 10.94 -0.17 1.26
CA THR A 404 10.14 -0.34 0.02
C THR A 404 10.45 -1.49 -0.95
N VAL A 405 11.56 -2.21 -0.80
CA VAL A 405 12.01 -3.33 -1.66
C VAL A 405 12.32 -4.62 -0.88
N SER A 406 12.00 -4.66 0.42
CA SER A 406 12.24 -5.84 1.25
C SER A 406 11.05 -6.79 1.17
N ASN A 407 11.27 -8.01 0.66
CA ASN A 407 10.26 -9.07 0.62
C ASN A 407 10.74 -10.33 1.37
N PRO A 408 10.85 -10.29 2.71
CA PRO A 408 11.30 -11.44 3.49
C PRO A 408 10.35 -12.63 3.35
N VAL A 409 10.91 -13.83 3.34
CA VAL A 409 10.15 -15.10 3.31
C VAL A 409 10.53 -15.93 4.52
N LEU A 410 9.55 -16.25 5.37
CA LEU A 410 9.76 -17.08 6.55
C LEU A 410 8.84 -18.30 6.51
N THR A 411 9.41 -19.47 6.80
CA THR A 411 8.69 -20.74 6.88
C THR A 411 9.05 -21.47 8.16
N ASP A 412 8.05 -22.00 8.88
CA ASP A 412 8.23 -22.76 10.13
C ASP A 412 9.01 -21.98 11.22
N CYS A 413 8.93 -20.66 11.22
CA CYS A 413 9.69 -19.82 12.16
C CYS A 413 8.91 -19.55 13.45
N ARG A 414 9.62 -19.44 14.59
CA ARG A 414 9.02 -19.27 15.92
C ARG A 414 9.52 -18.00 16.62
N PHE A 415 8.61 -17.14 17.05
CA PHE A 415 8.88 -15.92 17.82
C PHE A 415 8.27 -16.07 19.21
N ILE A 416 9.10 -16.24 20.23
CA ILE A 416 8.69 -16.59 21.59
C ILE A 416 9.18 -15.55 22.60
N LYS A 417 8.28 -14.94 23.38
CA LYS A 417 8.63 -14.05 24.51
C LYS A 417 9.54 -12.87 24.14
N ASN A 418 9.42 -12.36 22.92
CA ASN A 418 10.16 -11.19 22.49
C ASN A 418 9.41 -9.90 22.86
N THR A 419 10.15 -8.82 23.07
CA THR A 419 9.60 -7.55 23.60
C THR A 419 10.02 -6.33 22.79
N ALA A 420 9.07 -5.45 22.46
CA ALA A 420 9.35 -4.15 21.85
C ALA A 420 8.26 -3.10 22.06
N THR A 421 8.45 -1.84 21.66
CA THR A 421 7.32 -0.88 21.63
C THR A 421 6.30 -1.27 20.55
N PHE A 422 6.75 -1.62 19.34
CA PHE A 422 5.90 -2.11 18.26
C PHE A 422 6.41 -3.45 17.73
N GLY A 423 5.53 -4.44 17.62
CA GLY A 423 5.86 -5.76 17.11
C GLY A 423 6.76 -6.52 18.08
N GLY A 424 6.20 -7.06 19.17
CA GLY A 424 6.99 -7.78 20.18
C GLY A 424 7.77 -8.92 19.56
N GLY A 425 7.08 -9.78 18.78
CA GLY A 425 7.71 -10.78 17.92
C GLY A 425 8.34 -10.17 16.67
N MET A 426 7.52 -9.51 15.85
CA MET A 426 7.96 -8.93 14.57
C MET A 426 7.35 -7.56 14.27
N HIS A 427 8.15 -6.67 13.70
CA HIS A 427 7.69 -5.41 13.11
C HIS A 427 8.04 -5.36 11.62
N ALA A 428 7.03 -5.17 10.77
CA ALA A 428 7.18 -5.07 9.32
C ALA A 428 6.69 -3.72 8.80
N THR A 429 7.57 -2.99 8.13
CA THR A 429 7.31 -1.68 7.55
C THR A 429 7.80 -1.65 6.11
N GLU A 430 6.91 -1.31 5.18
CA GLU A 430 7.20 -1.25 3.74
C GLU A 430 7.68 -2.58 3.12
N GLY A 431 7.12 -2.96 1.97
CA GLY A 431 7.44 -4.22 1.27
C GLY A 431 6.49 -5.39 1.58
N GLU A 432 6.66 -6.50 0.86
CA GLU A 432 5.77 -7.67 0.90
C GLU A 432 6.38 -8.81 1.72
N LEU A 433 5.98 -8.91 2.99
CA LEU A 433 6.38 -10.02 3.84
C LEU A 433 5.53 -11.27 3.55
N SER A 434 6.18 -12.43 3.41
CA SER A 434 5.50 -13.73 3.32
C SER A 434 5.85 -14.61 4.52
N LEU A 435 4.83 -14.98 5.29
CA LEU A 435 4.94 -15.92 6.41
C LEU A 435 4.12 -17.18 6.11
N THR A 436 4.70 -18.35 6.35
CA THR A 436 4.02 -19.64 6.24
C THR A 436 4.37 -20.51 7.44
N ASP A 437 3.36 -21.13 8.07
CA ASP A 437 3.54 -22.02 9.23
C ASP A 437 4.35 -21.38 10.39
N CYS A 438 4.27 -20.05 10.54
CA CYS A 438 5.03 -19.32 11.55
C CYS A 438 4.23 -19.16 12.85
N ALA A 439 4.90 -19.21 14.00
CA ALA A 439 4.26 -19.11 15.32
C ALA A 439 4.81 -17.92 16.14
N PHE A 440 3.90 -17.11 16.69
CA PHE A 440 4.17 -15.99 17.59
C PHE A 440 3.55 -16.29 18.95
N THR A 441 4.39 -16.56 19.96
CA THR A 441 3.94 -17.01 21.29
C THR A 441 4.45 -16.11 22.41
N ASP A 442 3.55 -15.69 23.30
CA ASP A 442 3.88 -14.93 24.53
C ASP A 442 4.72 -13.66 24.30
N ASN A 443 4.64 -13.03 23.13
CA ASN A 443 5.37 -11.79 22.84
C ASN A 443 4.64 -10.58 23.42
N GLU A 444 5.38 -9.53 23.81
CA GLU A 444 4.82 -8.35 24.48
C GLU A 444 5.21 -7.06 23.76
N ALA A 445 4.24 -6.17 23.54
CA ALA A 445 4.50 -4.85 22.99
C ALA A 445 3.57 -3.73 23.49
N SER A 446 3.80 -2.49 23.08
CA SER A 446 2.76 -1.46 23.18
C SER A 446 1.74 -1.60 22.04
N GLY A 447 2.19 -1.87 20.82
CA GLY A 447 1.33 -2.17 19.67
C GLY A 447 1.75 -3.44 18.95
N GLY A 448 0.83 -4.38 18.72
CA GLY A 448 1.13 -5.62 18.01
C GLY A 448 2.02 -6.55 18.84
N GLY A 449 1.47 -7.22 19.84
CA GLY A 449 2.24 -8.06 20.76
C GLY A 449 2.99 -9.15 20.02
N GLY A 450 2.30 -9.92 19.18
CA GLY A 450 2.92 -10.84 18.24
C GLY A 450 3.58 -10.10 17.08
N MET A 451 2.79 -9.30 16.35
CA MET A 451 3.24 -8.64 15.13
C MET A 451 2.63 -7.25 14.92
N HIS A 452 3.40 -6.35 14.32
CA HIS A 452 2.92 -5.04 13.87
C HIS A 452 3.25 -4.82 12.39
N THR A 453 2.27 -4.43 11.58
CA THR A 453 2.46 -4.08 10.16
C THR A 453 2.06 -2.64 9.88
N THR A 454 2.85 -1.95 9.06
CA THR A 454 2.55 -0.57 8.62
C THR A 454 3.05 -0.35 7.19
N GLU A 455 2.25 0.37 6.39
CA GLU A 455 2.63 0.83 5.04
C GLU A 455 3.14 -0.29 4.10
N GLY A 456 2.43 -1.43 4.02
CA GLY A 456 2.74 -2.55 3.13
C GLY A 456 1.69 -3.65 3.15
N GLU A 457 1.71 -4.50 2.13
CA GLU A 457 0.82 -5.67 2.00
C GLU A 457 1.62 -6.92 2.37
N SER A 458 1.22 -7.65 3.42
CA SER A 458 1.88 -8.91 3.82
C SER A 458 0.95 -10.09 3.57
N ASN A 459 1.51 -11.28 3.32
CA ASN A 459 0.77 -12.51 3.14
C ASN A 459 1.12 -13.50 4.25
N LEU A 460 0.12 -13.88 5.05
CA LEU A 460 0.26 -14.80 6.16
C LEU A 460 -0.59 -16.04 5.89
N ILE A 461 0.05 -17.21 5.87
CA ILE A 461 -0.59 -18.49 5.61
C ILE A 461 -0.32 -19.42 6.78
N ASP A 462 -1.36 -20.00 7.36
CA ASP A 462 -1.28 -21.01 8.43
C ASP A 462 -0.41 -20.57 9.63
N CYS A 463 -0.41 -19.26 9.92
CA CYS A 463 0.36 -18.68 11.02
C CYS A 463 -0.43 -18.69 12.33
N ALA A 464 0.25 -18.91 13.46
CA ALA A 464 -0.35 -18.96 14.79
C ALA A 464 0.13 -17.81 15.69
N PHE A 465 -0.79 -17.12 16.35
CA PHE A 465 -0.56 -16.06 17.33
C PHE A 465 -1.17 -16.47 18.66
N THR A 466 -0.37 -16.83 19.66
CA THR A 466 -0.85 -17.38 20.94
C THR A 466 -0.32 -16.63 22.14
N GLY A 467 -1.20 -16.19 23.04
CA GLY A 467 -0.80 -15.63 24.34
C GLY A 467 -0.03 -14.29 24.25
N ASN A 468 -0.06 -13.60 23.12
CA ASN A 468 0.66 -12.34 22.95
C ASN A 468 -0.08 -11.19 23.65
N ALA A 469 0.66 -10.21 24.15
CA ALA A 469 0.14 -9.11 24.95
C ALA A 469 0.51 -7.75 24.37
N ALA A 470 -0.45 -6.82 24.30
CA ALA A 470 -0.16 -5.44 23.89
C ALA A 470 -0.99 -4.37 24.60
N THR A 471 -0.70 -3.09 24.35
CA THR A 471 -1.70 -2.03 24.65
C THR A 471 -2.82 -2.04 23.62
N ARG A 472 -2.49 -2.29 22.34
CA ARG A 472 -3.42 -2.46 21.22
C ARG A 472 -2.95 -3.58 20.28
N GLY A 473 -3.86 -4.43 19.81
CA GLY A 473 -3.52 -5.54 18.91
C GLY A 473 -2.65 -6.58 19.62
N GLY A 474 -3.23 -7.36 20.53
CA GLY A 474 -2.47 -8.35 21.32
C GLY A 474 -1.72 -9.33 20.43
N GLY A 475 -2.41 -9.98 19.49
CA GLY A 475 -1.79 -10.79 18.45
C GLY A 475 -1.15 -9.94 17.35
N MET A 476 -1.95 -9.08 16.71
CA MET A 476 -1.51 -8.26 15.57
C MET A 476 -2.06 -6.83 15.60
N PHE A 477 -1.27 -5.86 15.15
CA PHE A 477 -1.72 -4.48 14.93
C PHE A 477 -1.32 -3.98 13.53
N ASN A 478 -2.32 -3.55 12.75
CA ASN A 478 -2.17 -3.04 11.39
C ASN A 478 -2.47 -1.54 11.33
N THR A 479 -1.58 -0.75 10.72
CA THR A 479 -1.73 0.71 10.60
C THR A 479 -1.40 1.26 9.22
N ASN A 480 -1.78 2.52 8.97
CA ASN A 480 -1.43 3.31 7.79
C ASN A 480 -1.73 2.57 6.48
N ALA A 481 -2.99 2.14 6.33
CA ALA A 481 -3.49 1.39 5.18
C ALA A 481 -2.80 0.04 4.89
N SER A 482 -1.98 -0.49 5.81
CA SER A 482 -1.46 -1.87 5.69
C SER A 482 -2.60 -2.89 5.88
N SER A 483 -2.86 -3.72 4.88
CA SER A 483 -4.00 -4.64 4.86
C SER A 483 -3.57 -6.10 4.61
N PRO A 484 -2.76 -6.69 5.51
CA PRO A 484 -2.20 -8.02 5.28
C PRO A 484 -3.29 -9.07 4.98
N VAL A 485 -3.02 -9.94 4.01
CA VAL A 485 -3.87 -11.08 3.65
C VAL A 485 -3.59 -12.22 4.61
N LEU A 486 -4.63 -12.66 5.34
CA LEU A 486 -4.54 -13.75 6.30
C LEU A 486 -5.34 -14.95 5.78
N THR A 487 -4.68 -16.09 5.61
CA THR A 487 -5.30 -17.36 5.20
C THR A 487 -4.96 -18.46 6.22
N GLY A 488 -5.96 -19.15 6.76
CA GLY A 488 -5.73 -20.27 7.70
C GLY A 488 -5.08 -19.87 9.03
N CYS A 489 -4.98 -18.57 9.32
CA CYS A 489 -4.25 -18.09 10.50
C CYS A 489 -5.06 -18.24 11.78
N THR A 490 -4.40 -18.56 12.90
CA THR A 490 -5.03 -18.77 14.21
C THR A 490 -4.53 -17.75 15.24
N PHE A 491 -5.45 -17.10 15.96
CA PHE A 491 -5.19 -16.14 17.02
C PHE A 491 -5.86 -16.62 18.31
N THR A 492 -5.08 -17.02 19.30
CA THR A 492 -5.57 -17.69 20.53
C THR A 492 -5.07 -16.99 21.78
N ASP A 493 -5.98 -16.67 22.71
CA ASP A 493 -5.64 -16.17 24.05
C ASP A 493 -4.73 -14.93 24.07
N ASN A 494 -4.77 -14.12 23.02
CA ASN A 494 -4.02 -12.86 22.98
C ASN A 494 -4.77 -11.78 23.76
N SER A 495 -4.01 -10.88 24.39
CA SER A 495 -4.58 -9.86 25.26
C SER A 495 -4.12 -8.47 24.85
N SER A 496 -5.02 -7.49 24.95
CA SER A 496 -4.67 -6.09 24.86
C SER A 496 -5.28 -5.26 25.98
N ARG A 497 -4.73 -4.08 26.25
CA ARG A 497 -5.24 -3.19 27.30
C ARG A 497 -6.49 -2.43 26.87
N TRP A 498 -6.56 -2.04 25.60
CA TRP A 498 -7.62 -1.17 25.09
C TRP A 498 -8.42 -1.82 23.97
N ASP A 499 -7.76 -2.21 22.88
CA ASP A 499 -8.43 -2.51 21.61
C ASP A 499 -7.81 -3.76 20.96
N GLY A 500 -8.65 -4.65 20.42
CA GLY A 500 -8.25 -5.80 19.59
C GLY A 500 -7.28 -6.77 20.27
N GLY A 501 -7.79 -7.68 21.08
CA GLY A 501 -6.99 -8.73 21.71
C GLY A 501 -6.31 -9.62 20.68
N GLY A 502 -7.04 -10.12 19.69
CA GLY A 502 -6.47 -10.91 18.60
C GLY A 502 -5.82 -10.01 17.55
N MET A 503 -6.60 -9.11 16.96
CA MET A 503 -6.11 -8.15 15.97
C MET A 503 -6.74 -6.77 16.13
N TYR A 504 -5.96 -5.72 15.89
CA TYR A 504 -6.47 -4.35 15.77
C TYR A 504 -6.06 -3.76 14.42
N SER A 505 -6.97 -3.08 13.73
CA SER A 505 -6.72 -2.41 12.43
C SER A 505 -7.13 -0.94 12.49
N ALA A 506 -6.23 -0.03 12.12
CA ALA A 506 -6.48 1.42 12.20
C ALA A 506 -6.02 2.18 10.95
N TYR A 507 -6.46 3.44 10.83
CA TYR A 507 -5.99 4.39 9.80
C TYR A 507 -6.11 3.87 8.36
N GLY A 508 -7.28 3.30 8.02
CA GLY A 508 -7.58 2.82 6.67
C GLY A 508 -7.14 1.38 6.37
N SER A 509 -6.54 0.68 7.32
CA SER A 509 -6.23 -0.76 7.19
C SER A 509 -7.49 -1.62 7.16
N GLN A 510 -7.57 -2.55 6.21
CA GLN A 510 -8.69 -3.48 6.01
C GLN A 510 -8.19 -4.88 5.59
N PRO A 511 -7.45 -5.61 6.45
CA PRO A 511 -6.94 -6.94 6.13
C PRO A 511 -8.06 -7.90 5.67
N PRO A 512 -7.91 -8.60 4.54
CA PRO A 512 -8.80 -9.68 4.13
C PRO A 512 -8.44 -11.00 4.83
N LEU A 513 -9.47 -11.68 5.36
CA LEU A 513 -9.35 -12.90 6.14
C LEU A 513 -10.07 -14.06 5.43
N VAL A 514 -9.38 -15.18 5.25
CA VAL A 514 -9.90 -16.46 4.73
C VAL A 514 -9.58 -17.57 5.72
N ASP A 515 -10.56 -18.40 6.08
CA ASP A 515 -10.35 -19.60 6.92
C ASP A 515 -9.58 -19.34 8.25
N CYS A 516 -9.64 -18.12 8.79
CA CYS A 516 -8.89 -17.75 10.00
C CYS A 516 -9.68 -18.04 11.27
N ILE A 517 -8.99 -18.41 12.35
CA ILE A 517 -9.58 -18.66 13.67
C ILE A 517 -9.11 -17.59 14.66
N PHE A 518 -10.03 -16.94 15.36
CA PHE A 518 -9.76 -16.05 16.48
C PHE A 518 -10.53 -16.56 17.69
N CYS A 519 -9.85 -16.99 18.74
CA CYS A 519 -10.50 -17.45 19.95
C CYS A 519 -9.83 -17.03 21.26
N GLY A 520 -10.60 -16.85 22.33
CA GLY A 520 -10.05 -16.58 23.66
C GLY A 520 -9.36 -15.20 23.82
N ASN A 521 -9.35 -14.38 22.78
CA ASN A 521 -8.67 -13.09 22.81
C ASN A 521 -9.46 -12.03 23.60
N LEU A 522 -8.77 -11.14 24.32
CA LEU A 522 -9.37 -10.09 25.15
C LEU A 522 -8.77 -8.70 24.88
N PRO A 523 -9.53 -7.61 24.93
CA PRO A 523 -10.98 -7.56 25.21
C PRO A 523 -11.84 -8.08 24.06
N ASP A 524 -11.36 -7.95 22.82
CA ASP A 524 -12.08 -8.31 21.60
C ASP A 524 -11.26 -9.27 20.72
N GLN A 525 -11.93 -10.07 19.89
CA GLN A 525 -11.24 -10.94 18.92
C GLN A 525 -10.52 -10.10 17.85
N ILE A 526 -11.26 -9.17 17.25
CA ILE A 526 -10.78 -8.21 16.25
C ILE A 526 -11.45 -6.87 16.54
N GLU A 527 -10.70 -5.78 16.43
CA GLU A 527 -11.21 -4.40 16.52
C GLU A 527 -10.72 -3.57 15.31
N GLY A 528 -11.56 -2.67 14.78
CA GLY A 528 -11.26 -1.89 13.58
C GLY A 528 -11.63 -2.58 12.25
N GLY A 529 -11.15 -2.06 11.12
CA GLY A 529 -11.53 -2.53 9.78
C GLY A 529 -10.91 -3.87 9.39
N TRP A 530 -11.69 -4.75 8.74
CA TRP A 530 -11.24 -6.01 8.13
C TRP A 530 -12.28 -6.50 7.10
N LEU A 531 -11.89 -7.41 6.21
CA LEU A 531 -12.77 -7.98 5.17
C LEU A 531 -12.91 -9.49 5.36
N SER A 532 -14.13 -9.99 5.48
CA SER A 532 -14.38 -11.44 5.49
C SER A 532 -14.46 -11.99 4.08
N MET A 533 -13.56 -12.92 3.75
CA MET A 533 -13.50 -13.60 2.45
C MET A 533 -14.00 -15.06 2.52
N GLY A 534 -14.59 -15.46 3.65
CA GLY A 534 -15.17 -16.78 3.89
C GLY A 534 -14.38 -17.65 4.88
N GLY A 535 -15.06 -18.60 5.52
CA GLY A 535 -14.43 -19.65 6.34
C GLY A 535 -13.92 -19.24 7.74
N ASN A 536 -13.90 -17.95 8.05
CA ASN A 536 -13.40 -17.45 9.34
C ASN A 536 -14.25 -17.89 10.55
N CYS A 537 -13.62 -17.99 11.71
CA CYS A 537 -14.21 -18.33 13.01
C CYS A 537 -13.75 -17.31 14.05
N LEU A 538 -14.68 -16.60 14.68
CA LEU A 538 -14.42 -15.72 15.82
C LEU A 538 -15.22 -16.24 17.01
N SER A 539 -14.55 -16.70 18.07
CA SER A 539 -15.18 -17.30 19.25
C SER A 539 -14.61 -16.72 20.55
N PRO A 540 -15.40 -16.44 21.60
CA PRO A 540 -14.84 -16.05 22.88
C PRO A 540 -14.10 -17.21 23.59
N SER A 541 -14.32 -18.46 23.17
CA SER A 541 -13.70 -19.66 23.74
C SER A 541 -12.97 -20.47 22.67
N CYS A 542 -11.84 -21.07 23.04
CA CYS A 542 -11.07 -21.99 22.20
C CYS A 542 -11.38 -23.47 22.46
N GLU A 543 -12.45 -23.78 23.19
CA GLU A 543 -12.87 -25.17 23.39
C GLU A 543 -13.22 -25.83 22.03
N ASP A 544 -12.60 -26.97 21.76
CA ASP A 544 -12.83 -27.86 20.62
C ASP A 544 -13.00 -29.28 21.19
N GLN A 545 -14.24 -29.63 21.57
CA GLN A 545 -14.55 -30.88 22.24
C GLN A 545 -14.69 -32.04 21.25
N ASP A 546 -15.02 -31.75 19.99
CA ASP A 546 -15.17 -32.77 18.95
C ASP A 546 -13.84 -33.12 18.23
N GLY A 547 -12.82 -32.27 18.41
CA GLY A 547 -11.45 -32.45 17.94
C GLY A 547 -11.27 -32.16 16.45
N ASN A 548 -12.14 -31.35 15.84
CA ASN A 548 -12.11 -31.04 14.42
C ASN A 548 -11.12 -29.92 14.05
N GLY A 549 -10.46 -29.30 15.04
CA GLY A 549 -9.49 -28.21 14.86
C GLY A 549 -10.12 -26.81 14.81
N ARG A 550 -11.43 -26.71 14.99
CA ARG A 550 -12.20 -25.47 15.04
C ARG A 550 -12.87 -25.36 16.41
N PRO A 551 -12.95 -24.16 17.01
CA PRO A 551 -13.70 -23.99 18.25
C PRO A 551 -15.16 -24.44 18.11
N ASP A 552 -15.70 -25.15 19.11
CA ASP A 552 -17.09 -25.63 19.17
C ASP A 552 -18.11 -24.49 18.97
N GLY A 553 -17.74 -23.27 19.40
CA GLY A 553 -18.54 -22.06 19.19
C GLY A 553 -18.73 -21.68 17.71
N CYS A 554 -17.91 -22.22 16.83
CA CYS A 554 -17.93 -22.03 15.38
C CYS A 554 -18.39 -23.29 14.62
N ASP A 555 -18.63 -24.40 15.30
CA ASP A 555 -19.10 -25.67 14.72
C ASP A 555 -20.61 -25.72 14.50
N ARG A 556 -21.30 -24.61 14.73
CA ARG A 556 -22.72 -24.47 14.39
C ARG A 556 -22.87 -24.35 12.86
N GLY A 557 -22.79 -25.50 12.20
CA GLY A 557 -22.97 -25.69 10.76
C GLY A 557 -24.42 -25.57 10.27
N ASP A 558 -25.32 -24.96 11.02
CA ASP A 558 -26.65 -24.57 10.55
C ASP A 558 -26.87 -23.11 10.95
N SER A 559 -27.30 -22.26 10.02
CA SER A 559 -27.83 -20.94 10.36
C SER A 559 -28.95 -21.12 11.37
N GLU A 560 -28.73 -20.65 12.59
CA GLU A 560 -29.75 -20.76 13.63
C GLU A 560 -30.80 -19.68 13.37
N VAL A 561 -32.07 -20.06 13.53
CA VAL A 561 -33.18 -19.12 13.43
C VAL A 561 -33.51 -18.64 14.84
N LEU A 562 -33.07 -17.43 15.18
CA LEU A 562 -33.34 -16.81 16.47
C LEU A 562 -34.68 -16.07 16.39
N HIS A 563 -35.65 -16.51 17.18
CA HIS A 563 -36.99 -15.94 17.14
C HIS A 563 -37.22 -14.83 18.18
N VAL A 564 -37.74 -13.70 17.74
CA VAL A 564 -38.16 -12.58 18.59
C VAL A 564 -39.68 -12.41 18.46
N PRO A 565 -40.47 -12.43 19.55
CA PRO A 565 -40.04 -12.41 20.95
C PRO A 565 -39.94 -13.80 21.60
N SER A 566 -40.27 -14.88 20.88
CA SER A 566 -40.48 -16.20 21.50
C SER A 566 -39.23 -16.83 22.13
N ALA A 567 -38.03 -16.53 21.62
CA ALA A 567 -36.75 -16.95 22.21
C ALA A 567 -35.98 -15.79 22.87
N TYR A 568 -36.11 -14.56 22.36
CA TYR A 568 -35.43 -13.37 22.89
C TYR A 568 -36.40 -12.21 23.05
N ASP A 569 -36.38 -11.53 24.20
CA ASP A 569 -37.30 -10.42 24.51
C ASP A 569 -37.13 -9.20 23.58
N THR A 570 -35.94 -9.02 22.98
CA THR A 570 -35.64 -7.86 22.13
C THR A 570 -34.81 -8.27 20.91
N VAL A 571 -34.92 -7.48 19.83
CA VAL A 571 -34.14 -7.67 18.60
C VAL A 571 -32.64 -7.58 18.88
N GLN A 572 -32.19 -6.59 19.66
CA GLN A 572 -30.76 -6.48 19.99
C GLN A 572 -30.25 -7.67 20.81
N ALA A 573 -31.05 -8.23 21.73
CA ALA A 573 -30.64 -9.42 22.47
C ALA A 573 -30.46 -10.63 21.55
N ALA A 574 -31.32 -10.79 20.54
CA ALA A 574 -31.15 -11.81 19.51
C ALA A 574 -29.92 -11.53 18.64
N VAL A 575 -29.69 -10.28 18.21
CA VAL A 575 -28.49 -9.88 17.45
C VAL A 575 -27.20 -10.13 18.25
N ASP A 576 -27.19 -9.81 19.54
CA ASP A 576 -26.06 -10.05 20.43
C ASP A 576 -25.77 -11.55 20.57
N ALA A 577 -26.82 -12.39 20.60
CA ALA A 577 -26.72 -13.84 20.68
C ALA A 577 -26.44 -14.52 19.33
N ALA A 578 -26.81 -13.89 18.21
CA ALA A 578 -26.65 -14.44 16.88
C ALA A 578 -25.16 -14.65 16.52
N GLY A 579 -24.86 -15.81 15.97
CA GLY A 579 -23.60 -16.14 15.31
C GLY A 579 -23.58 -15.68 13.85
N TYR A 580 -22.46 -15.91 13.18
CA TYR A 580 -22.27 -15.54 11.77
C TYR A 580 -23.15 -16.43 10.87
N GLY A 581 -23.92 -15.82 9.95
CA GLY A 581 -24.86 -16.52 9.06
C GLY A 581 -26.25 -16.78 9.66
N ASP A 582 -26.46 -16.47 10.93
CA ASP A 582 -27.75 -16.68 11.59
C ASP A 582 -28.84 -15.74 11.05
N VAL A 583 -30.09 -16.18 11.25
CA VAL A 583 -31.28 -15.41 10.90
C VAL A 583 -32.03 -15.03 12.16
N VAL A 584 -32.03 -13.74 12.50
CA VAL A 584 -32.90 -13.18 13.53
C VAL A 584 -34.29 -12.95 12.91
N VAL A 585 -35.21 -13.88 13.16
CA VAL A 585 -36.61 -13.78 12.73
C VAL A 585 -37.40 -13.00 13.77
N VAL A 586 -37.85 -11.82 13.38
CA VAL A 586 -38.70 -10.96 14.20
C VAL A 586 -40.16 -11.18 13.78
N GLU A 587 -40.95 -11.74 14.69
CA GLU A 587 -42.36 -12.06 14.47
C GLU A 587 -43.19 -10.78 14.25
N ALA A 588 -44.34 -10.89 13.58
CA ALA A 588 -45.21 -9.76 13.29
C ALA A 588 -45.64 -9.04 14.59
N GLY A 589 -45.46 -7.72 14.63
CA GLY A 589 -45.70 -6.93 15.84
C GLY A 589 -45.06 -5.55 15.79
N THR A 590 -45.25 -4.76 16.84
CA THR A 590 -44.57 -3.48 17.04
C THR A 590 -43.57 -3.59 18.19
N TYR A 591 -42.30 -3.38 17.89
CA TYR A 591 -41.18 -3.43 18.80
C TYR A 591 -40.64 -2.03 19.02
N ARG A 592 -40.48 -1.63 20.29
CA ARG A 592 -39.88 -0.35 20.67
C ARG A 592 -38.50 -0.64 21.26
N PRO A 593 -37.41 -0.54 20.47
CA PRO A 593 -36.08 -0.81 20.99
C PRO A 593 -35.69 0.25 22.02
N GLY A 594 -35.04 -0.17 23.11
CA GLY A 594 -34.57 0.74 24.17
C GLY A 594 -33.30 1.52 23.80
N ALA A 595 -32.61 1.07 22.75
CA ALA A 595 -31.44 1.69 22.15
C ALA A 595 -31.39 1.30 20.66
N THR A 596 -30.63 2.02 19.85
CA THR A 596 -30.45 1.73 18.41
C THR A 596 -29.91 0.31 18.20
N ILE A 597 -30.48 -0.42 17.24
CA ILE A 597 -30.07 -1.79 16.92
C ILE A 597 -28.79 -1.74 16.08
N ASN A 598 -27.76 -2.49 16.48
CA ASN A 598 -26.46 -2.57 15.83
C ASN A 598 -26.04 -4.05 15.62
N PRO A 599 -25.84 -4.51 14.38
CA PRO A 599 -25.33 -5.84 14.06
C PRO A 599 -23.91 -6.14 14.55
N ARG A 600 -23.11 -5.13 14.88
CA ARG A 600 -21.72 -5.22 15.36
C ARG A 600 -20.79 -5.96 14.37
N GLY A 601 -20.93 -5.67 13.08
CA GLY A 601 -20.12 -6.26 12.01
C GLY A 601 -20.44 -7.73 11.72
N LYS A 602 -21.51 -8.28 12.31
CA LYS A 602 -21.90 -9.68 12.11
C LYS A 602 -22.64 -9.87 10.77
N PRO A 603 -22.27 -10.86 9.94
CA PRO A 603 -22.98 -11.21 8.71
C PRO A 603 -24.24 -12.02 9.04
N ILE A 604 -25.24 -11.33 9.59
CA ILE A 604 -26.52 -11.92 9.98
C ILE A 604 -27.65 -11.37 9.13
N THR A 605 -28.76 -12.12 9.07
CA THR A 605 -30.01 -11.63 8.49
C THR A 605 -30.98 -11.25 9.60
N ILE A 606 -31.43 -10.00 9.64
CA ILE A 606 -32.54 -9.53 10.49
C ILE A 606 -33.80 -9.49 9.63
N ARG A 607 -34.64 -10.52 9.77
CA ARG A 607 -35.82 -10.76 8.95
C ARG A 607 -37.11 -10.50 9.72
N GLY A 608 -37.93 -9.57 9.27
CA GLY A 608 -39.30 -9.41 9.73
C GLY A 608 -40.28 -10.40 9.08
N ALA A 609 -41.42 -10.59 9.72
CA ALA A 609 -42.59 -11.24 9.11
C ALA A 609 -43.24 -10.36 8.02
N VAL A 610 -43.82 -11.00 6.99
CA VAL A 610 -44.64 -10.36 5.94
C VAL A 610 -46.13 -10.72 6.08
N ASP A 611 -47.00 -9.91 5.51
CA ASP A 611 -48.43 -10.20 5.41
C ASP A 611 -48.77 -11.08 4.17
N ARG A 612 -50.08 -11.29 3.91
CA ARG A 612 -50.53 -12.15 2.79
C ARG A 612 -50.21 -11.60 1.40
N PHE A 613 -49.79 -10.35 1.28
CA PHE A 613 -49.44 -9.67 0.05
C PHE A 613 -47.91 -9.51 -0.11
N GLY A 614 -47.12 -9.96 0.87
CA GLY A 614 -45.67 -9.79 0.88
C GLY A 614 -45.19 -8.51 1.56
N GLU A 615 -46.09 -7.71 2.13
CA GLU A 615 -45.75 -6.44 2.77
C GLU A 615 -45.17 -6.66 4.18
N PRO A 616 -44.17 -5.87 4.61
CA PRO A 616 -43.60 -5.94 5.96
C PRO A 616 -44.66 -5.77 7.07
N ALA A 617 -44.79 -6.78 7.93
CA ALA A 617 -45.71 -6.79 9.08
C ALA A 617 -45.00 -6.55 10.42
N THR A 618 -43.67 -6.51 10.41
CA THR A 618 -42.84 -6.28 11.60
C THR A 618 -42.43 -4.83 11.69
N ILE A 619 -42.74 -4.18 12.80
CA ILE A 619 -42.52 -2.75 12.98
C ILE A 619 -41.48 -2.50 14.07
N LEU A 620 -40.37 -1.89 13.70
CA LEU A 620 -39.36 -1.32 14.60
C LEU A 620 -39.66 0.19 14.76
N ASP A 621 -40.09 0.59 15.96
CA ASP A 621 -40.63 1.93 16.27
C ASP A 621 -39.70 2.70 17.23
N GLY A 622 -38.97 3.68 16.69
CA GLY A 622 -38.02 4.52 17.43
C GLY A 622 -38.67 5.53 18.40
N GLY A 623 -40.00 5.63 18.41
CA GLY A 623 -40.76 6.43 19.38
C GLY A 623 -40.47 7.94 19.37
N ASP A 624 -39.98 8.48 18.25
CA ASP A 624 -39.50 9.86 18.08
C ASP A 624 -38.30 10.22 18.98
N GLN A 625 -37.63 9.23 19.57
CA GLN A 625 -36.54 9.45 20.53
C GLN A 625 -35.16 9.02 20.04
N ILE A 626 -35.09 7.96 19.23
CA ILE A 626 -33.83 7.32 18.84
C ILE A 626 -33.81 6.99 17.34
N ARG A 627 -32.61 6.86 16.77
CA ARG A 627 -32.38 6.12 15.53
C ARG A 627 -32.75 4.65 15.70
N VAL A 628 -33.34 4.03 14.69
CA VAL A 628 -33.80 2.62 14.80
C VAL A 628 -32.66 1.63 14.53
N LEU A 629 -31.92 1.79 13.43
CA LEU A 629 -30.84 0.90 12.99
C LEU A 629 -29.53 1.66 12.77
N THR A 630 -28.38 1.00 12.99
CA THR A 630 -27.06 1.54 12.67
C THR A 630 -26.12 0.44 12.19
N CYS A 631 -25.28 0.76 11.21
CA CYS A 631 -24.15 -0.05 10.75
C CYS A 631 -22.90 0.84 10.72
N GLU A 632 -22.01 0.64 11.69
CA GLU A 632 -20.84 1.50 11.94
C GLU A 632 -19.58 0.66 12.25
N THR A 633 -19.65 -0.66 12.03
CA THR A 633 -18.62 -1.62 12.46
C THR A 633 -18.14 -2.53 11.32
N GLY A 634 -18.24 -2.04 10.08
CA GLY A 634 -17.72 -2.73 8.89
C GLY A 634 -18.69 -3.76 8.31
N GLU A 635 -20.00 -3.61 8.54
CA GLU A 635 -21.01 -4.47 7.93
C GLU A 635 -20.90 -4.45 6.39
N THR A 636 -21.02 -5.62 5.76
CA THR A 636 -21.01 -5.79 4.29
C THR A 636 -22.38 -6.24 3.79
N GLU A 637 -22.52 -6.53 2.49
CA GLU A 637 -23.75 -7.06 1.88
C GLU A 637 -24.26 -8.37 2.52
N SER A 638 -23.40 -9.06 3.26
CA SER A 638 -23.73 -10.24 4.06
C SER A 638 -24.52 -9.93 5.34
N THR A 639 -24.58 -8.66 5.76
CA THR A 639 -25.49 -8.18 6.80
C THR A 639 -26.77 -7.72 6.14
N VAL A 640 -27.84 -8.47 6.33
CA VAL A 640 -29.10 -8.31 5.59
C VAL A 640 -30.20 -7.83 6.51
N PHE A 641 -30.89 -6.77 6.12
CA PHE A 641 -32.15 -6.34 6.73
C PHE A 641 -33.27 -6.61 5.75
N GLU A 642 -34.28 -7.40 6.14
CA GLU A 642 -35.38 -7.69 5.22
C GLU A 642 -36.76 -7.75 5.89
N ASN A 643 -37.79 -7.33 5.16
CA ASN A 643 -39.19 -7.39 5.59
C ASN A 643 -39.52 -6.58 6.86
N LEU A 644 -38.90 -5.40 7.02
CA LEU A 644 -39.05 -4.56 8.22
C LEU A 644 -39.73 -3.22 7.90
N VAL A 645 -40.63 -2.78 8.79
CA VAL A 645 -41.09 -1.40 8.86
C VAL A 645 -40.27 -0.67 9.91
N ILE A 646 -39.49 0.32 9.50
CA ILE A 646 -38.62 1.15 10.33
C ILE A 646 -39.27 2.53 10.46
N ARG A 647 -39.79 2.87 11.65
CA ARG A 647 -40.61 4.08 11.78
C ARG A 647 -40.36 4.92 13.03
N ASN A 648 -40.79 6.17 12.94
CA ASN A 648 -40.74 7.17 14.02
C ASN A 648 -39.35 7.27 14.66
N GLY A 649 -38.29 7.04 13.88
CA GLY A 649 -36.93 7.22 14.32
C GLY A 649 -36.51 8.68 14.26
N ARG A 650 -35.71 9.13 15.23
CA ARG A 650 -35.22 10.51 15.30
C ARG A 650 -33.76 10.57 15.73
N ASP A 651 -32.92 11.18 14.89
CA ASP A 651 -31.51 11.41 15.20
C ASP A 651 -30.93 12.58 14.38
N LEU A 652 -29.64 12.88 14.50
CA LEU A 652 -28.94 13.82 13.62
C LEU A 652 -28.75 13.22 12.22
N TYR A 653 -28.35 11.96 12.15
CA TYR A 653 -28.08 11.25 10.90
C TYR A 653 -28.90 9.96 10.83
N GLY A 654 -29.69 9.79 9.77
CA GLY A 654 -30.38 8.53 9.52
C GLY A 654 -31.46 8.24 10.56
N GLY A 655 -32.58 8.96 10.52
CA GLY A 655 -33.64 8.79 11.53
C GLY A 655 -34.12 7.34 11.63
N GLY A 656 -34.31 6.67 10.49
CA GLY A 656 -34.51 5.23 10.44
C GLY A 656 -33.21 4.44 10.56
N MET A 657 -32.25 4.69 9.65
CA MET A 657 -30.98 3.96 9.58
C MET A 657 -29.79 4.84 9.23
N PHE A 658 -28.65 4.61 9.87
CA PHE A 658 -27.38 5.25 9.56
C PHE A 658 -26.31 4.21 9.20
N ASN A 659 -25.65 4.42 8.06
CA ASN A 659 -24.53 3.62 7.59
C ASN A 659 -23.27 4.49 7.55
N HIS A 660 -22.23 4.07 8.28
CA HIS A 660 -20.92 4.71 8.29
C HIS A 660 -19.82 3.68 8.03
N GLN A 661 -19.05 3.88 6.97
CA GLN A 661 -17.98 2.96 6.53
C GLN A 661 -18.45 1.49 6.44
N SER A 662 -19.74 1.28 6.13
CA SER A 662 -20.42 -0.02 6.18
C SER A 662 -21.47 -0.10 5.08
N SER A 663 -21.54 -1.19 4.34
CA SER A 663 -22.37 -1.34 3.12
C SER A 663 -23.32 -2.55 3.23
N PRO A 664 -24.35 -2.50 4.09
CA PRO A 664 -25.32 -3.60 4.27
C PRO A 664 -26.25 -3.78 3.07
N MET A 665 -26.93 -4.94 3.00
CA MET A 665 -28.03 -5.19 2.07
C MET A 665 -29.39 -4.97 2.75
N VAL A 666 -30.30 -4.23 2.11
CA VAL A 666 -31.64 -3.93 2.63
C VAL A 666 -32.70 -4.31 1.59
N VAL A 667 -33.61 -5.21 1.93
CA VAL A 667 -34.58 -5.78 0.98
C VAL A 667 -36.00 -5.69 1.52
N ASN A 668 -36.96 -5.25 0.72
CA ASN A 668 -38.38 -5.21 1.10
C ASN A 668 -38.60 -4.53 2.46
N CYS A 669 -38.00 -3.36 2.67
CA CYS A 669 -38.10 -2.62 3.93
C CYS A 669 -38.82 -1.28 3.72
N MET A 670 -39.59 -0.86 4.72
CA MET A 670 -40.34 0.39 4.71
C MET A 670 -39.82 1.36 5.77
N PHE A 671 -39.18 2.44 5.34
CA PHE A 671 -38.78 3.57 6.18
C PHE A 671 -39.91 4.60 6.23
N ARG A 672 -40.58 4.74 7.38
CA ARG A 672 -41.78 5.56 7.50
C ARG A 672 -41.75 6.57 8.65
N ASN A 673 -42.15 7.82 8.40
CA ASN A 673 -42.27 8.85 9.44
C ASN A 673 -40.99 9.07 10.27
N ASN A 674 -39.81 8.84 9.70
CA ASN A 674 -38.55 9.08 10.38
C ASN A 674 -38.11 10.53 10.16
N SER A 675 -37.38 11.09 11.13
CA SER A 675 -36.95 12.50 11.12
C SER A 675 -35.47 12.63 11.45
N ALA A 676 -34.71 13.38 10.66
CA ALA A 676 -33.31 13.66 10.95
C ALA A 676 -32.86 15.06 10.53
N VAL A 677 -31.61 15.43 10.82
CA VAL A 677 -30.98 16.57 10.11
C VAL A 677 -30.57 16.11 8.71
N ALA A 678 -30.03 14.91 8.58
CA ALA A 678 -29.51 14.34 7.36
C ALA A 678 -30.06 12.92 7.17
N GLY A 679 -30.77 12.65 6.08
CA GLY A 679 -31.33 11.32 5.78
C GLY A 679 -32.46 10.95 6.72
N GLY A 680 -33.68 11.43 6.46
CA GLY A 680 -34.81 11.20 7.35
C GLY A 680 -35.09 9.71 7.53
N GLY A 681 -35.25 8.99 6.42
CA GLY A 681 -35.30 7.53 6.41
C GLY A 681 -33.93 6.88 6.59
N MET A 682 -32.96 7.21 5.73
CA MET A 682 -31.61 6.63 5.74
C MET A 682 -30.51 7.67 5.44
N ALA A 683 -29.39 7.58 6.14
CA ALA A 683 -28.17 8.34 5.83
C ALA A 683 -26.97 7.41 5.60
N ASN A 684 -26.25 7.66 4.50
CA ASN A 684 -25.05 6.92 4.10
C ASN A 684 -23.84 7.88 4.09
N ALA A 685 -22.80 7.52 4.83
CA ALA A 685 -21.54 8.25 4.89
C ALA A 685 -20.38 7.28 4.62
N GLN A 686 -19.63 7.51 3.53
CA GLN A 686 -18.56 6.61 3.08
C GLN A 686 -19.03 5.14 2.98
N SER A 687 -20.27 4.94 2.51
CA SER A 687 -21.01 3.68 2.60
C SER A 687 -21.82 3.44 1.33
N ASN A 688 -21.79 2.23 0.77
CA ASN A 688 -22.44 1.90 -0.50
C ASN A 688 -23.45 0.75 -0.30
N PRO A 689 -24.50 0.92 0.53
CA PRO A 689 -25.48 -0.15 0.72
C PRO A 689 -26.23 -0.49 -0.58
N THR A 690 -26.68 -1.73 -0.67
CA THR A 690 -27.54 -2.23 -1.75
C THR A 690 -28.97 -2.32 -1.26
N LEU A 691 -29.91 -1.72 -1.98
CA LEU A 691 -31.32 -1.71 -1.63
C LEU A 691 -32.17 -2.29 -2.76
N ALA A 692 -33.13 -3.15 -2.40
CA ALA A 692 -34.12 -3.70 -3.33
C ALA A 692 -35.53 -3.63 -2.72
N ASP A 693 -36.53 -3.27 -3.52
CA ASP A 693 -37.95 -3.27 -3.13
C ASP A 693 -38.24 -2.44 -1.85
N CYS A 694 -37.45 -1.38 -1.60
CA CYS A 694 -37.58 -0.59 -0.38
C CYS A 694 -38.50 0.63 -0.58
N THR A 695 -39.29 0.96 0.45
CA THR A 695 -40.17 2.13 0.45
C THR A 695 -39.74 3.16 1.50
N PHE A 696 -39.46 4.39 1.09
CA PHE A 696 -39.23 5.55 1.95
C PHE A 696 -40.43 6.47 1.90
N THR A 697 -41.24 6.52 2.95
CA THR A 697 -42.49 7.29 2.96
C THR A 697 -42.67 8.24 4.14
N ALA A 698 -43.10 9.47 3.87
CA ALA A 698 -43.40 10.48 4.88
C ALA A 698 -42.24 10.78 5.86
N ASN A 699 -40.98 10.63 5.40
CA ASN A 699 -39.81 10.97 6.19
C ASN A 699 -39.46 12.45 6.03
N SER A 700 -38.77 13.02 7.02
CA SER A 700 -38.43 14.44 7.06
C SER A 700 -36.96 14.65 7.42
N ALA A 701 -36.26 15.51 6.67
CA ALA A 701 -34.91 15.94 7.03
C ALA A 701 -34.61 17.36 6.59
N ARG A 702 -33.41 17.88 6.91
CA ARG A 702 -32.88 19.05 6.21
C ARG A 702 -32.37 18.66 4.82
N ASN A 703 -31.62 17.56 4.75
CA ASN A 703 -31.07 17.05 3.51
C ASN A 703 -31.47 15.58 3.33
N GLY A 704 -32.15 15.26 2.23
CA GLY A 704 -32.57 13.90 1.92
C GLY A 704 -33.69 13.44 2.83
N GLY A 705 -34.93 13.84 2.52
CA GLY A 705 -36.08 13.48 3.36
C GLY A 705 -36.22 11.96 3.47
N GLY A 706 -36.18 11.26 2.34
CA GLY A 706 -36.05 9.81 2.30
C GLY A 706 -34.63 9.33 2.58
N MET A 707 -33.65 9.72 1.74
CA MET A 707 -32.26 9.26 1.81
C MET A 707 -31.24 10.38 1.58
N ARG A 708 -30.13 10.36 2.33
CA ARG A 708 -28.94 11.19 2.07
C ARG A 708 -27.70 10.34 1.81
N ASN A 709 -26.96 10.68 0.77
CA ASN A 709 -25.69 10.10 0.39
C ASN A 709 -24.58 11.15 0.46
N PHE A 710 -23.54 10.86 1.25
CA PHE A 710 -22.35 11.70 1.42
C PHE A 710 -21.09 10.85 1.22
N GLU A 711 -20.27 11.18 0.22
CA GLU A 711 -19.16 10.32 -0.23
C GLU A 711 -19.59 8.86 -0.43
N SER A 712 -20.80 8.64 -0.96
CA SER A 712 -21.50 7.36 -0.96
C SER A 712 -22.26 7.15 -2.26
N SER A 713 -22.17 5.94 -2.83
CA SER A 713 -22.76 5.55 -4.11
C SER A 713 -23.57 4.25 -3.94
N PRO A 714 -24.69 4.28 -3.20
CA PRO A 714 -25.54 3.10 -3.04
C PRO A 714 -26.16 2.63 -4.36
N ALA A 715 -26.48 1.34 -4.44
CA ALA A 715 -27.20 0.73 -5.55
C ALA A 715 -28.66 0.44 -5.14
N LEU A 716 -29.62 0.93 -5.92
CA LEU A 716 -31.05 0.81 -5.63
C LEU A 716 -31.78 0.20 -6.83
N SER A 717 -32.61 -0.81 -6.58
CA SER A 717 -33.56 -1.37 -7.54
C SER A 717 -34.98 -1.36 -6.99
N ASP A 718 -35.94 -0.95 -7.82
CA ASP A 718 -37.38 -1.01 -7.52
C ASP A 718 -37.76 -0.33 -6.19
N CYS A 719 -37.03 0.74 -5.84
CA CYS A 719 -37.25 1.49 -4.60
C CYS A 719 -38.21 2.67 -4.81
N THR A 720 -39.07 2.92 -3.83
CA THR A 720 -40.10 3.98 -3.87
C THR A 720 -39.87 5.04 -2.79
N PHE A 721 -39.77 6.31 -3.19
CA PHE A 721 -39.66 7.48 -2.32
C PHE A 721 -40.94 8.32 -2.42
N THR A 722 -41.79 8.30 -1.39
CA THR A 722 -43.10 8.97 -1.43
C THR A 722 -43.33 9.96 -0.29
N ASN A 723 -43.86 11.15 -0.61
CA ASN A 723 -44.30 12.14 0.38
C ASN A 723 -43.23 12.54 1.41
N ASN A 724 -41.94 12.46 1.05
CA ASN A 724 -40.86 12.87 1.94
C ASN A 724 -40.62 14.38 1.83
N VAL A 725 -40.15 15.00 2.92
CA VAL A 725 -40.01 16.45 3.03
C VAL A 725 -38.58 16.82 3.42
N ALA A 726 -37.93 17.72 2.67
CA ALA A 726 -36.62 18.25 3.03
C ALA A 726 -36.42 19.72 2.66
N ASP A 727 -35.28 20.32 3.01
CA ASP A 727 -34.84 21.56 2.36
C ASP A 727 -34.18 21.21 1.01
N TYR A 728 -33.34 20.19 0.99
CA TYR A 728 -32.64 19.71 -0.20
C TYR A 728 -32.93 18.23 -0.46
N GLY A 729 -33.56 17.90 -1.58
CA GLY A 729 -33.82 16.52 -1.97
C GLY A 729 -34.92 15.88 -1.13
N GLY A 730 -36.18 16.13 -1.48
CA GLY A 730 -37.32 15.63 -0.71
C GLY A 730 -37.26 14.10 -0.61
N GLY A 731 -37.10 13.42 -1.75
CA GLY A 731 -36.81 11.99 -1.80
C GLY A 731 -35.34 11.67 -1.48
N MET A 732 -34.39 12.20 -2.26
CA MET A 732 -32.97 11.87 -2.14
C MET A 732 -32.02 13.07 -2.30
N ASN A 733 -30.95 13.10 -1.51
CA ASN A 733 -29.88 14.10 -1.57
C ASN A 733 -28.51 13.43 -1.77
N ASN A 734 -27.83 13.78 -2.86
CA ASN A 734 -26.48 13.29 -3.20
C ASN A 734 -25.48 14.44 -3.15
N GLN A 735 -24.45 14.32 -2.32
CA GLN A 735 -23.41 15.35 -2.16
C GLN A 735 -21.99 14.74 -2.15
N THR A 736 -21.00 15.56 -2.51
CA THR A 736 -19.57 15.27 -2.34
C THR A 736 -19.16 13.96 -3.02
N PHE A 737 -19.15 13.95 -4.37
CA PHE A 737 -18.80 12.80 -5.22
C PHE A 737 -19.72 11.57 -5.11
N SER A 738 -20.88 11.69 -4.46
CA SER A 738 -21.88 10.62 -4.35
C SER A 738 -22.57 10.34 -5.69
N SER A 739 -22.44 9.12 -6.21
CA SER A 739 -22.90 8.73 -7.55
C SER A 739 -23.74 7.44 -7.48
N PRO A 740 -24.94 7.48 -6.87
CA PRO A 740 -25.77 6.29 -6.71
C PRO A 740 -26.28 5.76 -8.05
N ALA A 741 -26.47 4.44 -8.13
CA ALA A 741 -27.03 3.75 -9.29
C ALA A 741 -28.47 3.33 -8.98
N LEU A 742 -29.44 3.81 -9.77
CA LEU A 742 -30.86 3.58 -9.58
C LEU A 742 -31.47 2.91 -10.81
N ALA A 743 -32.22 1.84 -10.59
CA ALA A 743 -33.00 1.15 -11.63
C ALA A 743 -34.46 0.99 -11.17
N GLY A 744 -35.43 1.35 -12.02
CA GLY A 744 -36.85 1.13 -11.73
C GLY A 744 -37.39 1.88 -10.50
N CYS A 745 -36.72 2.95 -10.07
CA CYS A 745 -37.07 3.65 -8.82
C CYS A 745 -38.13 4.74 -9.05
N THR A 746 -39.03 4.93 -8.08
CA THR A 746 -40.10 5.93 -8.13
C THR A 746 -39.91 7.02 -7.07
N PHE A 747 -40.02 8.29 -7.45
CA PHE A 747 -40.03 9.46 -6.57
C PHE A 747 -41.35 10.20 -6.73
N ALA A 748 -42.28 10.07 -5.78
CA ALA A 748 -43.62 10.62 -5.92
C ALA A 748 -44.07 11.52 -4.76
N GLY A 749 -44.60 12.72 -5.07
CA GLY A 749 -45.19 13.61 -4.07
C GLY A 749 -44.22 14.18 -3.04
N ASN A 750 -42.91 14.14 -3.31
CA ASN A 750 -41.89 14.63 -2.39
C ASN A 750 -41.79 16.17 -2.47
N VAL A 751 -41.44 16.79 -1.34
CA VAL A 751 -41.44 18.24 -1.18
C VAL A 751 -40.07 18.72 -0.73
N ALA A 752 -39.50 19.71 -1.42
CA ALA A 752 -38.25 20.34 -1.03
C ALA A 752 -38.20 21.86 -1.28
N GLU A 753 -37.14 22.53 -0.80
CA GLU A 753 -36.78 23.84 -1.34
C GLU A 753 -36.08 23.72 -2.70
N TYR A 754 -35.18 22.74 -2.83
CA TYR A 754 -34.49 22.37 -4.06
C TYR A 754 -34.54 20.86 -4.31
N GLY A 755 -34.92 20.44 -5.51
CA GLY A 755 -34.97 19.02 -5.87
C GLY A 755 -36.08 18.28 -5.13
N GLY A 756 -37.35 18.46 -5.54
CA GLY A 756 -38.49 17.86 -4.83
C GLY A 756 -38.34 16.35 -4.74
N GLY A 757 -38.06 15.68 -5.86
CA GLY A 757 -37.68 14.27 -5.88
C GLY A 757 -36.22 14.04 -5.47
N MET A 758 -35.28 14.61 -6.23
CA MET A 758 -33.84 14.40 -6.04
C MET A 758 -33.02 15.70 -6.19
N VAL A 759 -31.94 15.82 -5.43
CA VAL A 759 -30.95 16.88 -5.58
C VAL A 759 -29.53 16.30 -5.68
N ASN A 760 -28.73 16.83 -6.61
CA ASN A 760 -27.35 16.45 -6.86
C ASN A 760 -26.45 17.69 -6.77
N LEU A 761 -25.51 17.68 -5.82
CA LEU A 761 -24.62 18.79 -5.49
C LEU A 761 -23.17 18.30 -5.38
N GLU A 762 -22.20 19.23 -5.45
CA GLU A 762 -20.79 18.97 -5.10
C GLU A 762 -20.23 17.70 -5.77
N SER A 763 -20.32 17.65 -7.10
CA SER A 763 -19.83 16.53 -7.93
C SER A 763 -20.60 15.21 -7.84
N GLY A 764 -21.84 15.20 -7.33
CA GLY A 764 -22.69 14.00 -7.41
C GLY A 764 -23.17 13.69 -8.84
N SER A 765 -22.95 12.47 -9.33
CA SER A 765 -23.32 12.02 -10.69
C SER A 765 -24.11 10.72 -10.65
N PRO A 766 -25.39 10.76 -10.27
CA PRO A 766 -26.18 9.55 -10.22
C PRO A 766 -26.41 8.98 -11.63
N PHE A 767 -26.53 7.66 -11.72
CA PHE A 767 -26.89 6.91 -12.92
C PHE A 767 -28.31 6.34 -12.74
N LEU A 768 -29.24 6.75 -13.59
CA LEU A 768 -30.65 6.37 -13.48
C LEU A 768 -31.13 5.66 -14.76
N VAL A 769 -31.81 4.53 -14.56
CA VAL A 769 -32.45 3.76 -15.63
C VAL A 769 -33.91 3.50 -15.24
N ASP A 770 -34.84 3.80 -16.14
CA ASP A 770 -36.28 3.51 -15.98
C ASP A 770 -36.87 4.06 -14.67
N CYS A 771 -36.40 5.23 -14.23
CA CYS A 771 -36.86 5.87 -12.99
C CYS A 771 -37.99 6.88 -13.26
N GLU A 772 -38.94 6.98 -12.32
CA GLU A 772 -40.09 7.89 -12.39
C GLU A 772 -40.00 8.98 -11.32
N PHE A 773 -40.23 10.24 -11.71
CA PHE A 773 -40.39 11.39 -10.83
C PHE A 773 -41.77 12.00 -11.07
N SER A 774 -42.71 11.78 -10.15
CA SER A 774 -44.10 12.23 -10.31
C SER A 774 -44.61 13.14 -9.19
N ALA A 775 -45.33 14.20 -9.53
CA ALA A 775 -46.00 15.10 -8.59
C ALA A 775 -45.10 15.69 -7.48
N ASN A 776 -43.78 15.82 -7.72
CA ASN A 776 -42.86 16.39 -6.75
C ASN A 776 -42.90 17.93 -6.81
N PHE A 777 -42.68 18.57 -5.65
CA PHE A 777 -42.71 20.02 -5.53
C PHE A 777 -41.41 20.56 -4.95
N ALA A 778 -40.80 21.53 -5.65
CA ALA A 778 -39.68 22.30 -5.14
C ALA A 778 -40.02 23.78 -5.06
N LYS A 779 -39.84 24.40 -3.90
CA LYS A 779 -40.14 25.84 -3.72
C LYS A 779 -39.37 26.72 -4.70
N PHE A 780 -38.08 26.44 -4.89
CA PHE A 780 -37.19 27.28 -5.70
C PHE A 780 -36.86 26.66 -7.05
N ALA A 781 -36.35 25.42 -7.10
CA ALA A 781 -35.92 24.85 -8.36
C ALA A 781 -35.88 23.31 -8.39
N GLY A 782 -36.11 22.76 -9.58
CA GLY A 782 -36.06 21.32 -9.85
C GLY A 782 -37.16 20.56 -9.13
N GLY A 783 -38.40 20.63 -9.63
CA GLY A 783 -39.52 19.95 -8.99
C GLY A 783 -39.29 18.44 -8.90
N GLY A 784 -38.91 17.80 -10.00
CA GLY A 784 -38.45 16.42 -10.03
C GLY A 784 -36.98 16.30 -9.58
N MET A 785 -36.06 16.95 -10.28
CA MET A 785 -34.62 16.87 -10.02
C MET A 785 -33.90 18.22 -10.11
N TYR A 786 -32.96 18.47 -9.20
CA TYR A 786 -32.08 19.64 -9.22
C TYR A 786 -30.61 19.21 -9.30
N ASN A 787 -29.91 19.68 -10.34
CA ASN A 787 -28.51 19.38 -10.61
C ASN A 787 -27.67 20.66 -10.57
N ASN A 788 -26.69 20.71 -9.67
CA ASN A 788 -25.73 21.80 -9.56
C ASN A 788 -24.35 21.26 -9.17
N THR A 789 -23.57 20.88 -10.17
CA THR A 789 -22.30 20.16 -10.01
C THR A 789 -21.25 20.69 -10.98
N LEU A 790 -20.03 20.89 -10.49
CA LEU A 790 -18.86 21.22 -11.32
C LEU A 790 -18.18 19.91 -11.76
N ASP A 791 -17.91 19.77 -13.06
CA ASP A 791 -17.11 18.69 -13.67
C ASP A 791 -17.71 17.26 -13.66
N HIS A 792 -18.93 17.07 -13.16
CA HIS A 792 -19.56 15.76 -12.95
C HIS A 792 -21.05 15.88 -13.29
N SER A 793 -21.61 14.91 -14.03
CA SER A 793 -22.95 15.05 -14.61
C SER A 793 -23.79 13.77 -14.47
N PRO A 794 -25.05 13.89 -14.02
CA PRO A 794 -26.02 12.79 -14.04
C PRO A 794 -26.19 12.17 -15.42
N THR A 795 -26.44 10.86 -15.47
CA THR A 795 -26.81 10.13 -16.70
C THR A 795 -28.15 9.44 -16.48
N LEU A 796 -29.10 9.66 -17.38
CA LEU A 796 -30.47 9.17 -17.29
C LEU A 796 -30.89 8.50 -18.60
N SER A 797 -31.48 7.31 -18.48
CA SER A 797 -32.04 6.56 -19.61
C SER A 797 -33.44 6.05 -19.27
N GLY A 798 -34.41 6.22 -20.18
CA GLY A 798 -35.78 5.72 -20.00
C GLY A 798 -36.54 6.37 -18.82
N CYS A 799 -36.08 7.51 -18.32
CA CYS A 799 -36.64 8.14 -17.12
C CYS A 799 -37.84 9.06 -17.45
N ALA A 800 -38.83 9.11 -16.56
CA ALA A 800 -40.02 9.94 -16.72
C ALA A 800 -40.15 11.00 -15.61
N PHE A 801 -40.46 12.23 -16.00
CA PHE A 801 -40.74 13.36 -15.13
C PHE A 801 -42.16 13.86 -15.39
N SER A 802 -43.10 13.58 -14.49
CA SER A 802 -44.52 13.92 -14.67
C SER A 802 -45.09 14.79 -13.55
N GLU A 803 -45.90 15.79 -13.89
CA GLU A 803 -46.66 16.60 -12.92
C GLU A 803 -45.81 17.28 -11.83
N ASN A 804 -44.51 17.44 -12.05
CA ASN A 804 -43.62 18.08 -11.09
C ASN A 804 -43.73 19.60 -11.19
N SER A 805 -43.54 20.29 -10.07
CA SER A 805 -43.66 21.75 -10.05
C SER A 805 -42.59 22.47 -9.24
N SER A 806 -42.15 23.63 -9.74
CA SER A 806 -41.21 24.48 -9.02
C SER A 806 -41.26 25.96 -9.44
N SER A 807 -40.44 26.83 -8.86
CA SER A 807 -40.25 28.17 -9.44
C SER A 807 -39.37 28.14 -10.70
N SER A 808 -38.45 27.19 -10.85
CA SER A 808 -37.57 27.10 -12.03
C SER A 808 -37.18 25.65 -12.32
N GLY A 809 -37.49 25.16 -13.52
CA GLY A 809 -37.32 23.75 -13.88
C GLY A 809 -38.35 22.88 -13.17
N GLY A 810 -39.56 22.78 -13.75
CA GLY A 810 -40.66 22.02 -13.14
C GLY A 810 -40.31 20.55 -13.04
N GLY A 811 -39.88 19.94 -14.14
CA GLY A 811 -39.26 18.62 -14.14
C GLY A 811 -37.83 18.68 -13.60
N VAL A 812 -36.93 19.33 -14.35
CA VAL A 812 -35.49 19.34 -14.05
C VAL A 812 -34.88 20.73 -14.06
N PHE A 813 -33.97 20.99 -13.14
CA PHE A 813 -33.11 22.18 -13.13
C PHE A 813 -31.64 21.75 -13.28
N ASN A 814 -30.89 22.41 -14.17
CA ASN A 814 -29.45 22.18 -14.36
C ASN A 814 -28.65 23.49 -14.29
N ALA A 815 -27.58 23.50 -13.50
CA ALA A 815 -26.56 24.55 -13.48
C ALA A 815 -25.15 23.94 -13.44
N PHE A 816 -24.20 24.56 -14.16
CA PHE A 816 -22.78 24.18 -14.22
C PHE A 816 -22.42 22.75 -14.68
N CYS A 817 -23.43 21.93 -15.03
CA CYS A 817 -23.29 20.52 -15.34
C CYS A 817 -23.70 20.18 -16.78
N ARG A 818 -23.33 18.99 -17.26
CA ARG A 818 -23.59 18.47 -18.61
C ARG A 818 -24.31 17.11 -18.57
N PRO A 819 -25.52 17.03 -17.98
CA PRO A 819 -26.24 15.76 -17.84
C PRO A 819 -26.63 15.18 -19.20
N SER A 820 -26.67 13.85 -19.28
CA SER A 820 -27.14 13.11 -20.46
C SER A 820 -28.52 12.52 -20.17
N PHE A 821 -29.45 12.76 -21.10
CA PHE A 821 -30.80 12.21 -21.09
C PHE A 821 -31.01 11.46 -22.40
N VAL A 822 -31.33 10.18 -22.30
CA VAL A 822 -31.64 9.31 -23.45
C VAL A 822 -33.02 8.70 -23.24
N GLU A 823 -33.91 8.82 -24.22
CA GLU A 823 -35.26 8.24 -24.15
C GLU A 823 -36.06 8.70 -22.90
N CYS A 824 -35.85 9.94 -22.46
CA CYS A 824 -36.52 10.48 -21.27
C CYS A 824 -37.80 11.27 -21.63
N GLU A 825 -38.83 11.18 -20.79
CA GLU A 825 -40.09 11.90 -20.95
C GLU A 825 -40.31 12.96 -19.87
N PHE A 826 -40.77 14.14 -20.27
CA PHE A 826 -41.13 15.26 -19.42
C PHE A 826 -42.57 15.65 -19.73
N ASN A 827 -43.52 15.27 -18.88
CA ASN A 827 -44.94 15.46 -19.14
C ASN A 827 -45.64 16.30 -18.05
N ALA A 828 -46.43 17.30 -18.45
CA ALA A 828 -47.29 18.07 -17.56
C ALA A 828 -46.58 18.72 -16.36
N ASN A 829 -45.28 19.04 -16.49
CA ASN A 829 -44.54 19.74 -15.44
C ASN A 829 -44.82 21.25 -15.51
N ALA A 830 -44.73 21.94 -14.36
CA ALA A 830 -45.07 23.35 -14.24
C ALA A 830 -43.99 24.17 -13.53
N ALA A 831 -43.61 25.32 -14.09
CA ALA A 831 -42.71 26.25 -13.41
C ALA A 831 -42.99 27.72 -13.71
N PHE A 832 -42.28 28.64 -13.04
CA PHE A 832 -42.24 30.03 -13.52
C PHE A 832 -41.32 30.16 -14.74
N ARG A 833 -40.24 29.37 -14.82
CA ARG A 833 -39.38 29.27 -16.02
C ARG A 833 -38.97 27.83 -16.26
N GLY A 834 -39.01 27.38 -17.51
CA GLY A 834 -38.64 26.01 -17.86
C GLY A 834 -39.62 25.00 -17.27
N GLY A 835 -40.83 24.90 -17.81
CA GLY A 835 -41.87 24.01 -17.29
C GLY A 835 -41.38 22.56 -17.22
N GLY A 836 -40.80 22.05 -18.31
CA GLY A 836 -40.12 20.76 -18.33
C GLY A 836 -38.70 20.85 -17.74
N MET A 837 -37.86 21.72 -18.29
CA MET A 837 -36.46 21.85 -17.89
C MET A 837 -35.98 23.31 -17.89
N PHE A 838 -35.16 23.68 -16.90
CA PHE A 838 -34.44 24.95 -16.88
C PHE A 838 -32.92 24.73 -16.80
N ASN A 839 -32.18 25.37 -17.71
CA ASN A 839 -30.73 25.27 -17.82
C ASN A 839 -30.08 26.64 -17.66
N MET A 840 -29.12 26.78 -16.74
CA MET A 840 -28.39 28.04 -16.55
C MET A 840 -26.90 27.88 -16.26
N ASP A 841 -26.19 29.00 -16.20
CA ASP A 841 -24.79 29.10 -15.74
C ASP A 841 -23.87 28.04 -16.35
N LEU A 842 -23.72 28.07 -17.67
CA LEU A 842 -22.87 27.14 -18.43
C LEU A 842 -23.30 25.67 -18.34
N ALA A 843 -24.55 25.37 -17.98
CA ALA A 843 -25.09 24.04 -18.15
C ALA A 843 -25.13 23.65 -19.65
N GLY A 844 -24.90 22.38 -19.95
CA GLY A 844 -24.94 21.85 -21.31
C GLY A 844 -25.52 20.44 -21.36
N PRO A 845 -26.83 20.27 -21.11
CA PRO A 845 -27.44 18.95 -21.19
C PRO A 845 -27.39 18.40 -22.63
N SER A 846 -27.20 17.09 -22.75
CA SER A 846 -27.38 16.34 -23.99
C SER A 846 -28.68 15.56 -23.90
N LEU A 847 -29.56 15.76 -24.88
CA LEU A 847 -30.90 15.19 -24.95
C LEU A 847 -31.03 14.40 -26.25
N GLU A 848 -31.24 13.10 -26.15
CA GLU A 848 -31.37 12.17 -27.28
C GLU A 848 -32.69 11.42 -27.15
N VAL A 849 -33.53 11.43 -28.20
CA VAL A 849 -34.85 10.77 -28.21
C VAL A 849 -35.73 11.19 -27.01
N CYS A 850 -35.62 12.45 -26.58
CA CYS A 850 -36.33 12.96 -25.42
C CYS A 850 -37.67 13.61 -25.80
N VAL A 851 -38.66 13.49 -24.92
CA VAL A 851 -40.02 13.98 -25.17
C VAL A 851 -40.45 14.97 -24.10
N PHE A 852 -40.93 16.14 -24.52
CA PHE A 852 -41.48 17.19 -23.68
C PHE A 852 -42.94 17.44 -24.08
N ARG A 853 -43.88 17.03 -23.23
CA ARG A 853 -45.31 17.14 -23.47
C ARG A 853 -46.04 17.97 -22.43
N ASN A 854 -46.93 18.85 -22.86
CA ASN A 854 -47.88 19.56 -21.99
C ASN A 854 -47.23 20.31 -20.82
N ASN A 855 -45.95 20.66 -20.91
CA ASN A 855 -45.28 21.39 -19.83
C ASN A 855 -45.68 22.87 -19.89
N SER A 856 -45.76 23.51 -18.73
CA SER A 856 -46.26 24.88 -18.61
C SER A 856 -45.30 25.80 -17.85
N ALA A 857 -45.08 27.00 -18.38
CA ALA A 857 -44.31 28.06 -17.75
C ALA A 857 -45.18 29.30 -17.53
N ALA A 858 -45.25 29.81 -16.30
CA ALA A 858 -45.90 31.10 -16.01
C ALA A 858 -45.07 32.32 -16.49
N GLY A 859 -43.82 32.10 -16.85
CA GLY A 859 -42.93 33.02 -17.55
C GLY A 859 -42.49 32.38 -18.87
N ASP A 860 -41.19 32.13 -19.03
CA ASP A 860 -40.59 31.71 -20.31
C ASP A 860 -40.25 30.21 -20.36
N GLY A 861 -40.28 29.62 -21.56
CA GLY A 861 -39.83 28.25 -21.84
C GLY A 861 -40.76 27.18 -21.28
N GLY A 862 -41.88 26.91 -21.95
CA GLY A 862 -42.86 25.92 -21.50
C GLY A 862 -42.27 24.52 -21.41
N GLY A 863 -41.57 24.06 -22.46
CA GLY A 863 -40.75 22.86 -22.43
C GLY A 863 -39.38 23.12 -21.79
N ILE A 864 -38.54 23.91 -22.47
CA ILE A 864 -37.17 24.21 -22.03
C ILE A 864 -36.95 25.73 -21.95
N TYR A 865 -36.36 26.19 -20.85
CA TYR A 865 -35.73 27.51 -20.79
C TYR A 865 -34.22 27.36 -20.62
N ALA A 866 -33.43 28.06 -21.43
CA ALA A 866 -31.97 28.00 -21.40
C ALA A 866 -31.40 29.42 -21.29
N MET A 867 -30.74 29.74 -20.18
CA MET A 867 -30.17 31.06 -19.90
C MET A 867 -28.65 30.97 -19.65
N GLY A 868 -27.80 31.45 -20.58
CA GLY A 868 -26.35 31.30 -20.39
C GLY A 868 -25.86 29.86 -20.47
N SER A 869 -26.59 28.99 -21.17
CA SER A 869 -26.36 27.54 -21.28
C SER A 869 -26.28 27.09 -22.76
N TYR A 870 -25.86 25.85 -23.01
CA TYR A 870 -25.60 25.29 -24.34
C TYR A 870 -26.17 23.85 -24.47
N PRO A 871 -27.51 23.68 -24.45
CA PRO A 871 -28.12 22.36 -24.65
C PRO A 871 -27.85 21.81 -26.07
N THR A 872 -27.76 20.49 -26.18
CA THR A 872 -27.74 19.77 -27.47
C THR A 872 -28.91 18.81 -27.51
N ILE A 873 -29.69 18.84 -28.60
CA ILE A 873 -30.91 18.05 -28.72
C ILE A 873 -30.92 17.32 -30.07
N ALA A 874 -31.09 16.00 -30.02
CA ALA A 874 -31.29 15.13 -31.17
C ALA A 874 -32.57 14.31 -30.97
N ASP A 875 -33.36 14.16 -32.04
CA ASP A 875 -34.60 13.36 -32.04
C ASP A 875 -35.60 13.78 -30.95
N GLY A 876 -35.63 15.09 -30.63
CA GLY A 876 -36.46 15.64 -29.56
C GLY A 876 -37.89 15.93 -30.01
N VAL A 877 -38.90 15.58 -29.20
CA VAL A 877 -40.31 15.94 -29.45
C VAL A 877 -40.80 16.94 -28.41
N PHE A 878 -41.24 18.11 -28.84
CA PHE A 878 -41.83 19.15 -28.01
C PHE A 878 -43.28 19.36 -28.44
N ASP A 879 -44.22 18.79 -27.70
CA ASP A 879 -45.64 18.79 -28.05
C ASP A 879 -46.52 19.44 -26.97
N GLY A 880 -47.32 20.44 -27.34
CA GLY A 880 -48.34 21.00 -26.45
C GLY A 880 -47.79 21.80 -25.27
N ASN A 881 -46.51 22.21 -25.31
CA ASN A 881 -45.93 22.99 -24.22
C ASN A 881 -46.36 24.45 -24.30
N SER A 882 -46.53 25.11 -23.14
CA SER A 882 -47.09 26.46 -23.05
C SER A 882 -46.25 27.39 -22.18
N ALA A 883 -46.08 28.63 -22.60
CA ALA A 883 -45.44 29.70 -21.84
C ALA A 883 -46.34 30.95 -21.83
N ALA A 884 -46.58 31.54 -20.67
CA ALA A 884 -47.29 32.84 -20.61
C ALA A 884 -46.41 34.00 -21.12
N GLY A 885 -45.09 33.84 -21.03
CA GLY A 885 -44.09 34.68 -21.68
C GLY A 885 -43.64 34.09 -23.01
N ASP A 886 -42.33 34.04 -23.23
CA ASP A 886 -41.72 33.65 -24.50
C ASP A 886 -41.36 32.14 -24.58
N GLY A 887 -41.30 31.58 -25.79
CA GLY A 887 -40.84 30.20 -26.04
C GLY A 887 -41.77 29.13 -25.48
N GLY A 888 -42.88 28.88 -26.15
CA GLY A 888 -43.86 27.88 -25.72
C GLY A 888 -43.23 26.48 -25.60
N GLY A 889 -42.51 26.05 -26.63
CA GLY A 889 -41.66 24.86 -26.60
C GLY A 889 -40.34 25.17 -25.91
N ILE A 890 -39.55 26.07 -26.50
CA ILE A 890 -38.18 26.34 -26.08
C ILE A 890 -37.89 27.84 -26.11
N CYS A 891 -37.26 28.37 -25.06
CA CYS A 891 -36.71 29.73 -25.06
C CYS A 891 -35.21 29.70 -24.71
N LEU A 892 -34.38 30.24 -25.61
CA LEU A 892 -32.94 30.44 -25.45
C LEU A 892 -32.67 31.93 -25.15
N ALA A 893 -31.96 32.20 -24.06
CA ALA A 893 -31.59 33.53 -23.60
C ALA A 893 -30.08 33.63 -23.34
N SER A 894 -29.34 34.36 -24.19
CA SER A 894 -27.88 34.53 -24.08
C SER A 894 -27.12 33.19 -24.00
N SER A 895 -27.40 32.28 -24.93
CA SER A 895 -26.83 30.92 -24.97
C SER A 895 -25.47 30.85 -25.71
N GLY A 896 -24.74 29.75 -25.55
CA GLY A 896 -23.51 29.47 -26.31
C GLY A 896 -23.79 28.92 -27.71
N GLU A 897 -23.04 27.90 -28.13
CA GLU A 897 -23.37 27.07 -29.30
C GLU A 897 -24.52 26.12 -28.95
N VAL A 898 -25.61 26.14 -29.72
CA VAL A 898 -26.80 25.31 -29.52
C VAL A 898 -27.14 24.58 -30.82
N SER A 899 -27.45 23.29 -30.74
CA SER A 899 -27.79 22.46 -31.90
C SER A 899 -29.06 21.64 -31.65
N PHE A 900 -29.95 21.66 -32.63
CA PHE A 900 -31.15 20.83 -32.72
C PHE A 900 -31.10 20.05 -34.03
N VAL A 901 -31.21 18.72 -33.94
CA VAL A 901 -31.19 17.81 -35.08
C VAL A 901 -32.41 16.89 -34.99
N ASP A 902 -33.14 16.72 -36.09
CA ASP A 902 -34.29 15.82 -36.18
C ASP A 902 -35.37 16.07 -35.10
N CYS A 903 -35.54 17.34 -34.69
CA CYS A 903 -36.48 17.70 -33.62
C CYS A 903 -37.87 18.07 -34.17
N VAL A 904 -38.93 17.63 -33.48
CA VAL A 904 -40.32 17.98 -33.79
C VAL A 904 -40.85 18.92 -32.73
N LEU A 905 -41.23 20.13 -33.11
CA LEU A 905 -41.88 21.11 -32.26
C LEU A 905 -43.31 21.33 -32.76
N GLU A 906 -44.29 20.79 -32.05
CA GLU A 906 -45.69 20.84 -32.44
C GLU A 906 -46.63 21.38 -31.33
N ARG A 907 -47.69 22.09 -31.73
CA ARG A 907 -48.77 22.54 -30.82
C ARG A 907 -48.30 23.35 -29.61
N ASN A 908 -47.12 23.97 -29.67
CA ASN A 908 -46.60 24.77 -28.57
C ASN A 908 -47.13 26.20 -28.62
N SER A 909 -47.35 26.82 -27.45
CA SER A 909 -48.01 28.13 -27.34
C SER A 909 -47.24 29.11 -26.46
N ALA A 910 -47.05 30.34 -26.94
CA ALA A 910 -46.44 31.44 -26.20
C ALA A 910 -47.37 32.66 -26.11
N GLY A 911 -47.55 33.23 -24.92
CA GLY A 911 -48.17 34.56 -24.76
C GLY A 911 -47.28 35.71 -25.25
N GLY A 912 -45.97 35.45 -25.39
CA GLY A 912 -44.97 36.33 -25.99
C GLY A 912 -44.63 35.94 -27.43
N ARG A 913 -43.34 35.79 -27.73
CA ARG A 913 -42.79 35.40 -29.04
C ARG A 913 -42.24 33.98 -29.03
N GLY A 914 -42.17 33.34 -30.21
CA GLY A 914 -41.56 32.02 -30.38
C GLY A 914 -42.42 30.89 -29.82
N GLY A 915 -43.51 30.51 -30.48
CA GLY A 915 -44.41 29.46 -29.99
C GLY A 915 -43.70 28.12 -29.86
N GLY A 916 -42.99 27.70 -30.91
CA GLY A 916 -42.10 26.54 -30.89
C GLY A 916 -40.76 26.84 -30.24
N LEU A 917 -39.97 27.75 -30.84
CA LEU A 917 -38.63 28.11 -30.40
C LEU A 917 -38.40 29.63 -30.47
N LEU A 918 -37.92 30.24 -29.38
CA LEU A 918 -37.36 31.59 -29.37
C LEU A 918 -35.85 31.54 -29.09
N SER A 919 -35.07 32.32 -29.84
CA SER A 919 -33.71 32.71 -29.47
C SER A 919 -33.61 34.21 -29.24
N LYS A 920 -33.20 34.64 -28.04
CA LYS A 920 -33.03 36.06 -27.66
C LYS A 920 -31.68 36.32 -26.98
N GLY A 921 -31.05 37.45 -27.27
CA GLY A 921 -29.91 37.98 -26.49
C GLY A 921 -28.54 37.34 -26.73
N GLY A 922 -28.26 36.87 -27.95
CA GLY A 922 -26.93 36.64 -28.50
C GLY A 922 -26.43 35.21 -28.34
N ALA A 923 -26.99 34.26 -29.09
CA ALA A 923 -26.39 32.94 -29.21
C ALA A 923 -25.12 33.00 -30.09
N LEU A 924 -23.99 32.40 -29.68
CA LEU A 924 -22.79 32.40 -30.54
C LEU A 924 -23.05 31.71 -31.89
N SER A 925 -23.73 30.55 -31.85
CA SER A 925 -24.22 29.84 -33.02
C SER A 925 -25.46 29.01 -32.67
N LEU A 926 -26.47 29.04 -33.55
CA LEU A 926 -27.66 28.21 -33.48
C LEU A 926 -27.75 27.37 -34.75
N THR A 927 -27.76 26.03 -34.61
CA THR A 927 -27.94 25.09 -35.72
C THR A 927 -29.28 24.37 -35.60
N LEU A 928 -30.09 24.43 -36.65
CA LEU A 928 -31.33 23.66 -36.81
C LEU A 928 -31.17 22.77 -38.04
N ALA A 929 -31.19 21.44 -37.86
CA ALA A 929 -31.09 20.47 -38.94
C ALA A 929 -32.30 19.53 -38.90
N GLU A 930 -32.99 19.34 -40.04
CA GLU A 930 -34.09 18.38 -40.20
C GLU A 930 -35.23 18.55 -39.15
N CYS A 931 -35.43 19.77 -38.66
CA CYS A 931 -36.42 20.05 -37.63
C CYS A 931 -37.80 20.37 -38.23
N VAL A 932 -38.87 19.90 -37.59
CA VAL A 932 -40.26 20.12 -38.01
C VAL A 932 -40.98 21.05 -37.03
N PHE A 933 -41.59 22.11 -37.55
CA PHE A 933 -42.41 23.05 -36.79
C PHE A 933 -43.85 23.05 -37.32
N SER A 934 -44.83 22.72 -36.47
CA SER A 934 -46.23 22.61 -36.86
C SER A 934 -47.20 23.07 -35.77
N GLN A 935 -48.28 23.79 -36.11
CA GLN A 935 -49.34 24.18 -35.17
C GLN A 935 -48.86 24.97 -33.94
N ASN A 936 -47.71 25.63 -34.03
CA ASN A 936 -47.19 26.43 -32.92
C ASN A 936 -47.73 27.87 -33.00
N HIS A 937 -48.10 28.44 -31.85
CA HIS A 937 -48.76 29.74 -31.75
C HIS A 937 -48.01 30.70 -30.82
N ALA A 938 -47.92 31.97 -31.22
CA ALA A 938 -47.35 33.04 -30.40
C ALA A 938 -48.13 34.36 -30.58
N GLU A 939 -48.59 34.98 -29.48
CA GLU A 939 -49.42 36.20 -29.56
C GLU A 939 -48.66 37.42 -30.12
N LEU A 940 -47.35 37.51 -29.88
CA LEU A 940 -46.48 38.59 -30.36
C LEU A 940 -45.64 38.18 -31.59
N GLY A 941 -45.88 36.98 -32.11
CA GLY A 941 -45.37 36.45 -33.38
C GLY A 941 -44.18 35.48 -33.31
N GLY A 942 -43.83 34.91 -34.47
CA GLY A 942 -42.86 33.83 -34.60
C GLY A 942 -43.44 32.52 -34.07
N GLY A 943 -44.56 32.07 -34.65
CA GLY A 943 -45.31 30.90 -34.17
C GLY A 943 -44.44 29.66 -34.04
N GLY A 944 -43.67 29.32 -35.07
CA GLY A 944 -42.73 28.20 -35.04
C GLY A 944 -41.37 28.59 -34.47
N PHE A 945 -40.74 29.59 -35.07
CA PHE A 945 -39.42 30.07 -34.71
C PHE A 945 -39.34 31.60 -34.72
N CYS A 946 -38.70 32.16 -33.70
CA CYS A 946 -38.39 33.58 -33.59
C CYS A 946 -36.92 33.79 -33.22
N LEU A 947 -36.26 34.70 -33.92
CA LEU A 947 -34.92 35.18 -33.60
C LEU A 947 -35.00 36.67 -33.23
N ASP A 948 -34.87 36.97 -31.94
CA ASP A 948 -34.93 38.33 -31.37
C ASP A 948 -33.55 38.74 -30.89
N ASP A 949 -32.65 39.02 -31.85
CA ASP A 949 -31.24 39.21 -31.55
C ASP A 949 -30.61 40.49 -32.12
N SER A 950 -29.72 41.10 -31.36
CA SER A 950 -28.94 42.26 -31.78
C SER A 950 -27.69 41.79 -32.54
N ALA A 951 -27.79 41.55 -33.84
CA ALA A 951 -26.73 41.47 -34.85
C ALA A 951 -25.57 40.44 -34.71
N ASP A 952 -25.44 39.66 -33.63
CA ASP A 952 -24.23 38.84 -33.38
C ASP A 952 -24.41 37.29 -33.47
N THR A 953 -25.63 36.77 -33.72
CA THR A 953 -25.91 35.32 -33.76
C THR A 953 -25.72 34.68 -35.14
N THR A 954 -24.91 33.61 -35.24
CA THR A 954 -24.79 32.81 -36.47
C THR A 954 -25.85 31.71 -36.51
N LEU A 955 -26.86 31.85 -37.37
CA LEU A 955 -27.90 30.84 -37.59
C LEU A 955 -27.54 29.94 -38.78
N VAL A 956 -27.58 28.63 -38.58
CA VAL A 956 -27.48 27.59 -39.62
C VAL A 956 -28.79 26.80 -39.64
N MET A 957 -29.47 26.77 -40.77
CA MET A 957 -30.71 26.00 -40.98
C MET A 957 -30.58 25.11 -42.21
N GLU A 958 -30.80 23.81 -42.04
CA GLU A 958 -30.74 22.80 -43.10
C GLU A 958 -31.92 21.82 -42.96
N GLY A 959 -32.60 21.48 -44.06
CA GLY A 959 -33.66 20.45 -44.06
C GLY A 959 -34.88 20.71 -43.17
N CYS A 960 -35.07 21.93 -42.63
CA CYS A 960 -36.17 22.22 -41.71
C CYS A 960 -37.50 22.43 -42.44
N VAL A 961 -38.62 21.99 -41.83
CA VAL A 961 -39.98 22.05 -42.39
C VAL A 961 -40.89 22.90 -41.50
N PHE A 962 -41.59 23.87 -42.11
CA PHE A 962 -42.59 24.72 -41.46
C PHE A 962 -43.94 24.59 -42.17
N THR A 963 -44.94 24.02 -41.50
CA THR A 963 -46.18 23.59 -42.19
C THR A 963 -47.31 24.64 -42.24
N GLU A 964 -47.15 25.84 -41.68
CA GLU A 964 -48.22 26.87 -41.56
C GLU A 964 -47.70 28.32 -41.79
N CYS A 965 -48.61 29.23 -42.16
CA CYS A 965 -48.33 30.66 -42.35
C CYS A 965 -47.87 31.34 -41.04
N CYS A 966 -46.93 32.29 -41.12
CA CYS A 966 -46.44 33.10 -39.96
C CYS A 966 -45.66 32.33 -38.88
N GLN A 967 -45.15 31.13 -39.21
CA GLN A 967 -44.26 30.36 -38.34
C GLN A 967 -42.87 31.01 -38.16
N LEU A 968 -42.50 32.04 -38.93
CA LEU A 968 -41.18 32.70 -38.89
C LEU A 968 -41.32 34.22 -38.68
N LEU A 969 -40.60 34.77 -37.70
CA LEU A 969 -40.32 36.21 -37.58
C LEU A 969 -38.81 36.44 -37.54
N PRO A 970 -38.18 36.85 -38.66
CA PRO A 970 -36.79 37.26 -38.68
C PRO A 970 -36.61 38.79 -38.68
N ILE A 971 -35.69 39.28 -37.85
CA ILE A 971 -34.90 40.46 -38.22
C ILE A 971 -33.68 39.92 -38.97
N ASP A 972 -33.67 40.13 -40.29
CA ASP A 972 -32.52 39.94 -41.20
C ASP A 972 -32.00 38.49 -41.37
N LEU A 973 -32.84 37.61 -41.93
CA LEU A 973 -32.40 36.32 -42.46
C LEU A 973 -31.70 36.53 -43.82
N GLY A 974 -30.39 36.78 -43.80
CA GLY A 974 -29.55 36.58 -44.98
C GLY A 974 -29.71 35.16 -45.54
N ASP A 975 -29.58 35.02 -46.86
CA ASP A 975 -29.83 33.83 -47.71
C ASP A 975 -29.90 32.45 -46.99
N VAL A 976 -31.06 32.13 -46.40
CA VAL A 976 -31.38 30.83 -45.75
C VAL A 976 -31.96 29.81 -46.74
N SER A 977 -31.72 30.00 -48.04
CA SER A 977 -32.30 29.21 -49.14
C SER A 977 -31.60 27.85 -49.41
N ASN A 978 -31.03 27.22 -48.39
CA ASN A 978 -30.46 25.88 -48.50
C ASN A 978 -31.50 24.83 -48.06
N GLU A 979 -32.33 24.36 -49.00
CA GLU A 979 -33.18 23.16 -48.89
C GLU A 979 -34.24 23.13 -47.77
N ASN A 980 -34.50 24.24 -47.06
CA ASN A 980 -35.58 24.36 -46.08
C ASN A 980 -36.96 24.56 -46.74
N ASP A 981 -38.00 23.84 -46.29
CA ASP A 981 -39.40 24.07 -46.70
C ASP A 981 -40.02 25.15 -45.81
N LEU A 982 -39.65 26.39 -46.10
CA LEU A 982 -40.25 27.58 -45.52
C LEU A 982 -41.56 27.81 -46.27
N GLY A 983 -42.69 27.34 -45.74
CA GLY A 983 -43.99 27.54 -46.36
C GLY A 983 -44.31 29.02 -46.62
N TRP A 984 -43.87 29.56 -47.76
CA TRP A 984 -44.06 30.94 -48.17
C TRP A 984 -44.11 31.08 -49.71
N PRO A 985 -44.92 32.02 -50.26
CA PRO A 985 -45.71 33.01 -49.55
C PRO A 985 -47.19 32.62 -49.45
N CYS A 986 -47.83 32.99 -48.35
CA CYS A 986 -49.29 33.04 -48.26
C CYS A 986 -49.75 34.22 -49.11
N VAL A 987 -49.67 34.08 -50.44
CA VAL A 987 -49.90 35.17 -51.41
C VAL A 987 -51.38 35.50 -51.55
N ASP A 988 -52.29 34.59 -51.21
CA ASP A 988 -53.69 34.76 -51.61
C ASP A 988 -54.62 35.27 -50.51
N CYS A 989 -54.11 35.61 -49.31
CA CYS A 989 -54.95 36.10 -48.19
C CYS A 989 -54.33 37.26 -47.40
N VAL A 990 -54.22 38.42 -48.03
CA VAL A 990 -53.61 39.64 -47.45
C VAL A 990 -54.34 40.15 -46.19
N GLY A 991 -55.60 39.74 -45.96
CA GLY A 991 -56.39 40.18 -44.81
C GLY A 991 -56.19 39.39 -43.51
N ASP A 992 -55.56 38.22 -43.56
CA ASP A 992 -55.40 37.32 -42.39
C ASP A 992 -54.15 37.74 -41.61
N VAL A 993 -54.33 38.72 -40.72
CA VAL A 993 -53.23 39.29 -39.93
C VAL A 993 -52.99 38.49 -38.65
N THR A 994 -53.97 37.73 -38.17
CA THR A 994 -53.81 36.76 -37.07
C THR A 994 -53.11 35.48 -37.53
N CYS A 995 -53.14 35.20 -38.83
CA CYS A 995 -52.64 33.99 -39.49
C CYS A 995 -53.33 32.71 -39.02
N ASP A 996 -54.65 32.77 -38.76
CA ASP A 996 -55.45 31.62 -38.34
C ASP A 996 -56.19 30.91 -39.49
N GLY A 997 -56.02 31.40 -40.73
CA GLY A 997 -56.60 30.83 -41.94
C GLY A 997 -57.97 31.40 -42.30
N GLU A 998 -58.52 32.33 -41.50
CA GLU A 998 -59.74 33.07 -41.78
C GLU A 998 -59.45 34.58 -41.69
N VAL A 999 -60.18 35.39 -42.47
CA VAL A 999 -60.16 36.86 -42.33
C VAL A 999 -61.46 37.29 -41.70
N ASP A 1000 -61.43 37.64 -40.42
CA ASP A 1000 -62.64 37.96 -39.67
C ASP A 1000 -62.53 39.17 -38.72
N GLY A 1001 -63.45 39.21 -37.74
CA GLY A 1001 -63.50 40.31 -36.76
C GLY A 1001 -62.26 40.39 -35.88
N GLU A 1002 -61.53 39.29 -35.70
CA GLU A 1002 -60.30 39.24 -34.93
C GLU A 1002 -59.15 39.90 -35.70
N ASP A 1003 -59.02 39.65 -37.00
CA ASP A 1003 -58.09 40.35 -37.90
C ASP A 1003 -58.33 41.85 -37.93
N LEU A 1004 -59.59 42.24 -38.08
CA LEU A 1004 -59.97 43.64 -38.04
C LEU A 1004 -59.61 44.27 -36.69
N GLY A 1005 -59.85 43.54 -35.59
CA GLY A 1005 -59.46 43.95 -34.25
C GLY A 1005 -57.96 44.18 -34.13
N ARG A 1006 -57.14 43.27 -34.67
CA ARG A 1006 -55.68 43.35 -34.67
C ARG A 1006 -55.17 44.49 -35.56
N LEU A 1007 -55.72 44.66 -36.76
CA LEU A 1007 -55.36 45.79 -37.64
C LEU A 1007 -55.63 47.14 -36.97
N MET A 1008 -56.71 47.26 -36.20
CA MET A 1008 -57.01 48.48 -35.44
C MET A 1008 -56.01 48.76 -34.31
N THR A 1009 -55.30 47.75 -33.81
CA THR A 1009 -54.22 47.96 -32.82
C THR A 1009 -52.98 48.60 -33.43
N GLY A 1010 -52.75 48.40 -34.73
CA GLY A 1010 -51.64 48.98 -35.48
C GLY A 1010 -51.89 50.39 -36.01
N TRP A 1011 -53.06 50.99 -35.77
CA TRP A 1011 -53.49 52.22 -36.44
C TRP A 1011 -52.55 53.40 -36.23
N GLY A 1012 -52.09 54.01 -37.33
CA GLY A 1012 -51.14 55.12 -37.35
C GLY A 1012 -49.67 54.74 -37.15
N THR A 1013 -49.33 53.44 -37.23
CA THR A 1013 -47.96 52.94 -37.13
C THR A 1013 -47.34 52.67 -38.50
N THR A 1014 -46.05 52.33 -38.55
CA THR A 1014 -45.35 51.89 -39.77
C THR A 1014 -45.08 50.38 -39.73
N LEU A 1015 -45.93 49.61 -39.03
CA LEU A 1015 -45.77 48.17 -38.90
C LEU A 1015 -46.20 47.48 -40.21
N GLU A 1016 -45.23 46.95 -40.95
CA GLU A 1016 -45.41 46.34 -42.27
C GLU A 1016 -46.47 45.23 -42.29
N ARG A 1017 -46.67 44.50 -41.17
CA ARG A 1017 -47.70 43.46 -41.05
C ARG A 1017 -49.14 43.97 -41.06
N PHE A 1018 -49.36 45.24 -40.70
CA PHE A 1018 -50.69 45.86 -40.66
C PHE A 1018 -50.89 46.89 -41.79
N ASP A 1019 -49.83 47.27 -42.50
CA ASP A 1019 -49.86 48.09 -43.72
C ASP A 1019 -50.16 47.18 -44.91
N LEU A 1020 -51.41 46.76 -45.01
CA LEU A 1020 -51.86 45.79 -45.98
C LEU A 1020 -51.84 46.31 -47.42
N ASN A 1021 -51.75 47.62 -47.61
CA ASN A 1021 -51.67 48.24 -48.93
C ASN A 1021 -50.23 48.60 -49.36
N GLY A 1022 -49.27 48.60 -48.42
CA GLY A 1022 -47.84 48.77 -48.67
C GLY A 1022 -47.41 50.21 -48.90
N ASP A 1023 -48.15 51.21 -48.40
CA ASP A 1023 -47.81 52.64 -48.56
C ASP A 1023 -46.92 53.21 -47.43
N GLY A 1024 -46.61 52.37 -46.44
CA GLY A 1024 -45.70 52.64 -45.34
C GLY A 1024 -46.39 53.09 -44.05
N VAL A 1025 -47.73 53.21 -43.99
CA VAL A 1025 -48.47 53.62 -42.80
C VAL A 1025 -49.78 52.85 -42.66
N VAL A 1026 -50.03 52.30 -41.46
CA VAL A 1026 -51.30 51.66 -41.13
C VAL A 1026 -52.39 52.72 -40.98
N ASP A 1027 -53.30 52.83 -41.93
CA ASP A 1027 -54.31 53.88 -41.96
C ASP A 1027 -55.67 53.37 -42.56
N PRO A 1028 -56.69 54.24 -42.73
CA PRO A 1028 -57.96 53.81 -43.31
C PRO A 1028 -57.88 53.08 -44.67
N ALA A 1029 -56.79 53.20 -45.43
CA ALA A 1029 -56.59 52.52 -46.70
C ALA A 1029 -56.30 51.01 -46.54
N ASP A 1030 -55.78 50.56 -45.39
CA ASP A 1030 -55.50 49.14 -45.10
C ASP A 1030 -56.75 48.32 -44.75
N LEU A 1031 -57.85 48.99 -44.43
CA LEU A 1031 -59.15 48.34 -44.28
C LEU A 1031 -59.62 47.69 -45.58
N ALA A 1032 -59.27 48.26 -46.74
CA ALA A 1032 -59.77 47.77 -48.02
C ALA A 1032 -59.19 46.37 -48.37
N PRO A 1033 -57.88 46.12 -48.30
CA PRO A 1033 -57.31 44.78 -48.45
C PRO A 1033 -57.87 43.74 -47.46
N LEU A 1034 -58.05 44.13 -46.19
CA LEU A 1034 -58.61 43.25 -45.15
C LEU A 1034 -60.06 42.86 -45.48
N LEU A 1035 -60.92 43.84 -45.76
CA LEU A 1035 -62.33 43.59 -46.07
C LEU A 1035 -62.54 42.85 -47.40
N VAL A 1036 -61.63 42.99 -48.37
CA VAL A 1036 -61.67 42.24 -49.64
C VAL A 1036 -61.41 40.76 -49.41
N SER A 1037 -60.58 40.41 -48.42
CA SER A 1037 -60.19 39.03 -48.12
C SER A 1037 -61.13 38.36 -47.10
N TRP A 1038 -62.20 39.04 -46.65
CA TRP A 1038 -63.07 38.60 -45.55
C TRP A 1038 -63.67 37.20 -45.76
N GLY A 1039 -63.44 36.29 -44.82
CA GLY A 1039 -63.79 34.87 -44.86
C GLY A 1039 -62.56 33.95 -44.96
N PRO A 1040 -62.76 32.65 -45.28
CA PRO A 1040 -61.68 31.67 -45.30
C PRO A 1040 -60.64 32.01 -46.37
N CYS A 1041 -59.37 31.94 -45.99
CA CYS A 1041 -58.27 32.02 -46.94
C CYS A 1041 -58.32 30.82 -47.90
N ARG A 1042 -58.33 31.06 -49.22
CA ARG A 1042 -58.47 30.03 -50.26
C ARG A 1042 -57.23 29.87 -51.11
#